data_AF-A0AA36J259-F1
#
_entry.id   AF-A0AA36J259-F1
#
_cell.length_a   1.000
_cell.length_b   1.000
_cell.length_c   1.000
_cell.angle_alpha   90.00
_cell.angle_beta   90.00
_cell.angle_gamma   90.00
#
_symmetry.space_group_name_H-M   'P 1'
#
loop_
_entity.id
_entity.type
_entity.pdbx_description
1 polymer ?
#
loop_
_entity_poly.entity_id
_entity_poly.type
_entity_poly.pdbx_seq_one_letter_code
_entity_poly.pdbx_strand_id
1 'polypeptide(L)'
;MLRSWSTAALEHAQTRGSGDSDGSQDLSISEEEDEEDGEAASQTGLCFRIGLWIGYMLPTWGHLSLANVGRSWAAGAFALWHCYLFLAIAIVLFINCAAAVLRCYINWYAFLRHPYLSQFRVVTLFLGAFFRSFLLVSVTSDILRFAYLLCVDAWRADAFEAYRRMLVSDAWEELKAGSFYWQGWSPVLTRRQKAFDIIFQCIIYITLDIMPVVLFFAALSSDLLTHVRVCEVCLGIAMFHLFAFYFLWLCGEVTLKVRCFRRAWRSARAVDLQRGQSVIQNTVNANIWIPTQMQFENPDAERRSICVALCTIFHWVEYLFPALVGLITCVAGFLLNKQRMAEVGVLATILTLFVMAGTHKALDQMTDDEKCVPLCVKRFFRHPQVLQRWGEKWCRLNFYAQKRQRFPFAVTIVLSAAVFGAFGFLALTSLCMGLMLFMCLRLLWMRFEGNCGWLWGFLEFVAEFLLLNYIILATAHEPMRDALVIGVLCAMRQFGFQREISAGERVRLASMMILGLVHIFLMCLVCFALETVYQDQNWSAFGASMNTTTFYPIQSHPVRSYEMYPLCLSRFPAGRDELSVADFGLMASLTYEPPSRVGEGLRHYFPGWHVEKKPDSAGSMNWVRFVMFTTDDNSTTVIAVRGTLDSLDVLHDVTLWLVPAVMQRGPSKPAVNSDRIPLSTINQQQTFRSVLYAAKFMMKEYPNRLYYLAGHSLGGGVAKLVELELSQELRQTGPPPLTMAFAAPGVFHSAFVLFGDQPESFEGLESMKEEMATFTVMPHHDIVSKIDVQKGNILRAPCKGSALQCHSIYRTLWFMFKQCGSMTRKNLTVPCGWTAEAPCLDQP
;
A
#
# COMPACT_ATOMS: atom_id res chain seq x y z
N MET A 1 25.68 0.95 -15.21
CA MET A 1 24.63 0.12 -15.82
C MET A 1 24.85 -0.07 -17.32
N LEU A 2 24.70 0.95 -18.17
CA LEU A 2 24.90 0.84 -19.63
C LEU A 2 26.26 0.24 -20.04
N ARG A 3 27.35 0.61 -19.34
CA ARG A 3 28.71 0.07 -19.59
C ARG A 3 28.85 -1.42 -19.24
N SER A 4 28.10 -1.89 -18.24
CA SER A 4 28.04 -3.30 -17.82
C SER A 4 27.14 -4.12 -18.74
N TRP A 5 26.07 -3.50 -19.26
CA TRP A 5 25.23 -4.08 -20.30
C TRP A 5 25.96 -4.25 -21.63
N SER A 6 26.77 -3.26 -22.03
CA SER A 6 27.58 -3.36 -23.25
C SER A 6 28.66 -4.44 -23.16
N THR A 7 29.26 -4.66 -21.98
CA THR A 7 30.25 -5.74 -21.77
C THR A 7 29.60 -7.11 -21.76
N ALA A 8 28.48 -7.29 -21.03
CA ALA A 8 27.77 -8.57 -21.00
C ALA A 8 27.20 -8.97 -22.38
N ALA A 9 26.72 -8.00 -23.17
CA ALA A 9 26.29 -8.25 -24.55
C ALA A 9 27.47 -8.61 -25.48
N LEU A 10 28.65 -8.00 -25.27
CA LEU A 10 29.88 -8.32 -26.01
C LEU A 10 30.38 -9.73 -25.68
N GLU A 11 30.42 -10.09 -24.39
CA GLU A 11 30.84 -11.41 -23.91
C GLU A 11 29.89 -12.51 -24.39
N HIS A 12 28.58 -12.24 -24.39
CA HIS A 12 27.60 -13.19 -24.94
C HIS A 12 27.73 -13.33 -26.46
N ALA A 13 28.07 -12.26 -27.19
CA ALA A 13 28.33 -12.33 -28.62
C ALA A 13 29.63 -13.07 -28.95
N GLN A 14 30.68 -12.89 -28.13
CA GLN A 14 31.97 -13.57 -28.27
C GLN A 14 31.86 -15.08 -27.98
N THR A 15 31.09 -15.48 -26.97
CA THR A 15 30.85 -16.90 -26.63
C THR A 15 30.04 -17.66 -27.67
N ARG A 16 29.24 -16.96 -28.49
CA ARG A 16 28.56 -17.58 -29.66
C ARG A 16 29.39 -17.58 -30.93
N GLY A 17 30.40 -16.72 -31.03
CA GLY A 17 31.25 -16.61 -32.22
C GLY A 17 32.38 -17.64 -32.29
N SER A 18 32.71 -18.31 -31.19
CA SER A 18 33.83 -19.27 -31.10
C SER A 18 33.43 -20.75 -31.10
N GLY A 19 32.15 -21.08 -31.29
CA GLY A 19 31.65 -22.45 -31.29
C GLY A 19 31.75 -23.15 -32.65
N ASP A 20 32.96 -23.27 -33.20
CA ASP A 20 33.34 -24.29 -34.19
C ASP A 20 34.88 -24.38 -34.25
N SER A 21 35.47 -25.09 -33.29
CA SER A 21 36.67 -25.91 -33.47
C SER A 21 37.01 -26.65 -32.18
N ASP A 22 37.29 -27.94 -32.35
CA ASP A 22 37.60 -28.93 -31.34
C ASP A 22 38.71 -28.52 -30.36
N GLY A 23 38.56 -28.93 -29.09
CA GLY A 23 39.67 -28.89 -28.14
C GLY A 23 39.24 -29.04 -26.70
N SER A 24 39.09 -30.29 -26.24
CA SER A 24 39.03 -30.65 -24.83
C SER A 24 40.34 -30.28 -24.13
N GLN A 25 40.32 -29.26 -23.26
CA GLN A 25 41.34 -29.07 -22.23
C GLN A 25 40.68 -28.77 -20.88
N ASP A 26 41.00 -29.64 -19.92
CA ASP A 26 40.70 -29.50 -18.50
C ASP A 26 41.42 -28.26 -17.93
N LEU A 27 40.66 -27.36 -17.33
CA LEU A 27 41.17 -26.23 -16.56
C LEU A 27 40.67 -26.36 -15.11
N SER A 28 41.56 -26.88 -14.26
CA SER A 28 41.46 -26.83 -12.81
C SER A 28 41.71 -25.40 -12.33
N ILE A 29 40.66 -24.74 -11.83
CA ILE A 29 40.75 -23.44 -11.18
C ILE A 29 40.99 -23.69 -9.69
N SER A 30 42.17 -23.27 -9.21
CA SER A 30 42.53 -23.20 -7.80
C SER A 30 41.81 -22.00 -7.15
N GLU A 31 41.07 -22.27 -6.08
CA GLU A 31 40.52 -21.28 -5.16
C GLU A 31 41.65 -20.79 -4.24
N GLU A 32 42.08 -19.53 -4.40
CA GLU A 32 42.83 -18.78 -3.39
C GLU A 32 41.87 -17.77 -2.74
N GLU A 33 41.75 -17.86 -1.41
CA GLU A 33 40.93 -17.03 -0.54
C GLU A 33 41.67 -15.71 -0.22
N ASP A 34 41.17 -14.59 -0.74
CA ASP A 34 41.49 -13.25 -0.24
C ASP A 34 40.25 -12.65 0.43
N GLU A 35 40.18 -12.80 1.76
CA GLU A 35 39.23 -12.12 2.66
C GLU A 35 39.75 -10.73 3.03
N GLU A 36 39.55 -9.70 2.19
CA GLU A 36 39.61 -8.31 2.62
C GLU A 36 39.00 -7.37 1.55
N ASP A 37 37.67 -7.18 1.58
CA ASP A 37 36.90 -5.99 1.11
C ASP A 37 35.39 -6.30 0.96
N GLY A 38 34.70 -6.52 2.09
CA GLY A 38 33.35 -7.11 2.14
C GLY A 38 32.15 -6.20 1.87
N GLU A 39 32.27 -4.88 1.86
CA GLU A 39 31.07 -4.00 1.74
C GLU A 39 30.81 -3.46 0.33
N ALA A 40 31.85 -3.13 -0.46
CA ALA A 40 31.69 -2.60 -1.81
C ALA A 40 31.29 -3.67 -2.86
N ALA A 41 31.72 -4.93 -2.65
CA ALA A 41 31.39 -6.05 -3.53
C ALA A 41 29.92 -6.50 -3.44
N SER A 42 29.26 -6.26 -2.30
CA SER A 42 27.86 -6.67 -2.10
C SER A 42 26.87 -5.85 -2.95
N GLN A 43 27.16 -4.56 -3.15
CA GLN A 43 26.30 -3.64 -3.90
C GLN A 43 26.46 -3.81 -5.42
N THR A 44 27.69 -4.05 -5.89
CA THR A 44 27.95 -4.38 -7.30
C THR A 44 27.39 -5.75 -7.66
N GLY A 45 27.44 -6.73 -6.75
CA GLY A 45 26.84 -8.04 -6.92
C GLY A 45 25.32 -8.01 -7.10
N LEU A 46 24.59 -7.18 -6.34
CA LEU A 46 23.13 -7.05 -6.49
C LEU A 46 22.75 -6.40 -7.83
N CYS A 47 23.42 -5.31 -8.21
CA CYS A 47 23.19 -4.63 -9.50
C CYS A 47 23.55 -5.54 -10.68
N PHE A 48 24.62 -6.33 -10.56
CA PHE A 48 25.02 -7.31 -11.56
C PHE A 48 24.02 -8.45 -11.65
N ARG A 49 23.55 -9.01 -10.53
CA ARG A 49 22.52 -10.06 -10.50
C ARG A 49 21.17 -9.58 -11.05
N ILE A 50 20.76 -8.35 -10.76
CA ILE A 50 19.56 -7.74 -11.37
C ILE A 50 19.78 -7.55 -12.88
N GLY A 51 20.95 -7.07 -13.30
CA GLY A 51 21.33 -6.97 -14.70
C GLY A 51 21.31 -8.31 -15.43
N LEU A 52 21.76 -9.38 -14.77
CA LEU A 52 21.75 -10.76 -15.28
C LEU A 52 20.32 -11.33 -15.34
N TRP A 53 19.47 -11.05 -14.35
CA TRP A 53 18.05 -11.44 -14.37
C TRP A 53 17.27 -10.73 -15.49
N ILE A 54 17.53 -9.44 -15.70
CA ILE A 54 16.97 -8.67 -16.83
C ILE A 54 17.54 -9.21 -18.16
N GLY A 55 18.84 -9.51 -18.19
CA GLY A 55 19.54 -10.18 -19.29
C GLY A 55 18.99 -11.58 -19.61
N TYR A 56 18.46 -12.30 -18.62
CA TYR A 56 17.80 -13.61 -18.78
C TYR A 56 16.32 -13.51 -19.16
N MET A 57 15.65 -12.38 -18.90
CA MET A 57 14.33 -12.08 -19.47
C MET A 57 14.43 -11.82 -20.98
N LEU A 58 15.53 -11.19 -21.43
CA LEU A 58 15.82 -10.83 -22.83
C LEU A 58 15.91 -12.02 -23.84
N PRO A 59 16.33 -13.25 -23.53
CA PRO A 59 16.30 -14.35 -24.49
C PRO A 59 14.88 -14.90 -24.78
N THR A 60 13.91 -14.77 -23.87
CA THR A 60 12.49 -15.01 -24.24
C THR A 60 11.93 -13.93 -25.17
N TRP A 61 12.65 -12.81 -25.26
CA TRP A 61 12.46 -11.72 -26.21
C TRP A 61 13.29 -11.95 -27.49
N GLY A 62 13.94 -13.11 -27.68
CA GLY A 62 14.86 -13.41 -28.78
C GLY A 62 14.26 -13.45 -30.20
N HIS A 63 12.94 -13.30 -30.36
CA HIS A 63 12.32 -12.98 -31.65
C HIS A 63 12.30 -11.46 -31.97
N LEU A 64 12.66 -10.59 -31.01
CA LEU A 64 13.03 -9.18 -31.22
C LEU A 64 14.42 -9.14 -31.87
N SER A 65 14.44 -9.44 -33.17
CA SER A 65 15.68 -9.61 -33.89
C SER A 65 16.54 -8.35 -33.84
N LEU A 66 17.84 -8.58 -33.77
CA LEU A 66 18.89 -7.70 -34.27
C LEU A 66 18.58 -7.09 -35.65
N ALA A 67 17.57 -7.55 -36.40
CA ALA A 67 17.16 -6.96 -37.67
C ALA A 67 16.44 -5.61 -37.55
N ASN A 68 15.77 -5.29 -36.43
CA ASN A 68 15.25 -3.92 -36.21
C ASN A 68 16.31 -2.99 -35.60
N VAL A 69 17.17 -3.50 -34.72
CA VAL A 69 18.39 -2.78 -34.28
C VAL A 69 19.29 -2.48 -35.48
N GLY A 70 19.30 -3.36 -36.48
CA GLY A 70 19.98 -3.18 -37.76
C GLY A 70 19.46 -2.02 -38.63
N ARG A 71 18.29 -1.43 -38.34
CA ARG A 71 17.79 -0.23 -39.04
C ARG A 71 18.22 1.09 -38.38
N SER A 72 18.31 1.14 -37.04
CA SER A 72 18.86 2.30 -36.29
C SER A 72 19.03 1.96 -34.80
N TRP A 73 20.25 2.11 -34.29
CA TRP A 73 20.57 1.96 -32.86
C TRP A 73 19.77 2.93 -31.98
N ALA A 74 19.50 4.15 -32.47
CA ALA A 74 18.74 5.16 -31.73
C ALA A 74 17.30 4.70 -31.45
N ALA A 75 16.65 4.04 -32.41
CA ALA A 75 15.28 3.54 -32.24
C ALA A 75 15.21 2.46 -31.14
N GLY A 76 16.19 1.56 -31.09
CA GLY A 76 16.31 0.55 -30.03
C GLY A 76 16.54 1.17 -28.65
N ALA A 77 17.38 2.21 -28.57
CA ALA A 77 17.64 2.93 -27.33
C ALA A 77 16.39 3.64 -26.79
N PHE A 78 15.63 4.33 -27.66
CA PHE A 78 14.37 4.99 -27.27
C PHE A 78 13.30 3.99 -26.81
N ALA A 79 13.14 2.86 -27.51
CA ALA A 79 12.18 1.84 -27.10
C ALA A 79 12.52 1.22 -25.72
N LEU A 80 13.82 1.00 -25.45
CA LEU A 80 14.28 0.55 -24.14
C LEU A 80 14.03 1.60 -23.06
N TRP A 81 14.31 2.88 -23.37
CA TRP A 81 14.02 4.01 -22.50
C TRP A 81 12.53 4.11 -22.15
N HIS A 82 11.64 4.04 -23.14
CA HIS A 82 10.18 4.06 -22.92
C HIS A 82 9.73 2.87 -22.08
N CYS A 83 10.24 1.67 -22.32
CA CYS A 83 9.91 0.50 -21.52
C CYS A 83 10.30 0.67 -20.05
N TYR A 84 11.52 1.12 -19.81
CA TYR A 84 12.00 1.41 -18.46
C TYR A 84 11.11 2.45 -17.78
N LEU A 85 10.78 3.52 -18.50
CA LEU A 85 9.96 4.62 -18.01
C LEU A 85 8.55 4.16 -17.64
N PHE A 86 7.86 3.43 -18.53
CA PHE A 86 6.53 2.89 -18.26
C PHE A 86 6.52 1.84 -17.14
N LEU A 87 7.58 1.01 -17.02
CA LEU A 87 7.74 0.09 -15.90
C LEU A 87 7.91 0.83 -14.57
N ALA A 88 8.73 1.88 -14.54
CA ALA A 88 8.92 2.71 -13.35
C ALA A 88 7.60 3.34 -12.90
N ILE A 89 6.80 3.86 -13.83
CA ILE A 89 5.45 4.39 -13.55
C ILE A 89 4.54 3.30 -13.01
N ALA A 90 4.55 2.11 -13.60
CA ALA A 90 3.72 1.00 -13.16
C ALA A 90 4.03 0.64 -11.69
N ILE A 91 5.31 0.58 -11.31
CA ILE A 91 5.74 0.36 -9.92
C ILE A 91 5.24 1.50 -9.01
N VAL A 92 5.40 2.75 -9.43
CA VAL A 92 4.96 3.93 -8.68
C VAL A 92 3.44 3.92 -8.48
N LEU A 93 2.65 3.58 -9.51
CA LEU A 93 1.20 3.44 -9.41
C LEU A 93 0.78 2.31 -8.47
N PHE A 94 1.48 1.17 -8.51
CA PHE A 94 1.24 0.05 -7.62
C PHE A 94 1.49 0.44 -6.15
N ILE A 95 2.62 1.07 -5.85
CA ILE A 95 2.98 1.50 -4.49
C ILE A 95 1.98 2.56 -3.99
N ASN A 96 1.63 3.53 -4.83
CA ASN A 96 0.62 4.54 -4.51
C ASN A 96 -0.76 3.93 -4.21
N CYS A 97 -1.18 2.94 -4.99
CA CYS A 97 -2.41 2.21 -4.75
C CYS A 97 -2.37 1.50 -3.38
N ALA A 98 -1.30 0.75 -3.09
CA ALA A 98 -1.15 0.07 -1.81
C ALA A 98 -1.16 1.06 -0.62
N ALA A 99 -0.48 2.19 -0.74
CA ALA A 99 -0.48 3.25 0.28
C ALA A 99 -1.87 3.87 0.49
N ALA A 100 -2.61 4.11 -0.59
CA ALA A 100 -3.97 4.64 -0.51
C ALA A 100 -4.97 3.62 0.06
N VAL A 101 -4.82 2.33 -0.25
CA VAL A 101 -5.58 1.24 0.41
C VAL A 101 -5.30 1.26 1.92
N LEU A 102 -4.02 1.28 2.32
CA LEU A 102 -3.64 1.34 3.73
C LEU A 102 -4.27 2.54 4.44
N ARG A 103 -4.30 3.72 3.82
CA ARG A 103 -4.97 4.91 4.39
C ARG A 103 -6.46 4.75 4.60
N CYS A 104 -7.16 4.11 3.66
CA CYS A 104 -8.59 3.86 3.82
C CYS A 104 -8.86 3.05 5.10
N TYR A 105 -7.99 2.07 5.37
CA TYR A 105 -8.06 1.22 6.55
C TYR A 105 -7.64 1.92 7.85
N ILE A 106 -6.57 2.71 7.84
CA ILE A 106 -6.18 3.55 8.99
C ILE A 106 -7.31 4.50 9.36
N ASN A 107 -7.90 5.17 8.38
CA ASN A 107 -9.01 6.10 8.61
C ASN A 107 -10.25 5.37 9.17
N TRP A 108 -10.60 4.20 8.63
CA TRP A 108 -11.69 3.38 9.18
C TRP A 108 -11.44 3.01 10.65
N TYR A 109 -10.24 2.53 10.97
CA TYR A 109 -9.88 2.12 12.31
C TYR A 109 -9.90 3.30 13.30
N ALA A 110 -9.41 4.46 12.88
CA ALA A 110 -9.44 5.69 13.68
C ALA A 110 -10.84 6.01 14.21
N PHE A 111 -11.85 5.83 13.36
CA PHE A 111 -13.23 6.01 13.76
C PHE A 111 -13.66 4.98 14.82
N LEU A 112 -13.25 3.71 14.72
CA LEU A 112 -13.64 2.64 15.66
C LEU A 112 -13.25 2.92 17.12
N ARG A 113 -12.22 3.73 17.35
CA ARG A 113 -11.79 4.09 18.70
C ARG A 113 -12.80 4.95 19.45
N HIS A 114 -13.78 5.54 18.76
CA HIS A 114 -14.84 6.28 19.42
C HIS A 114 -15.81 5.32 20.13
N PRO A 115 -15.89 5.35 21.48
CA PRO A 115 -16.64 4.37 22.27
C PRO A 115 -18.17 4.43 22.04
N TYR A 116 -18.67 5.45 21.34
CA TYR A 116 -20.10 5.68 21.09
C TYR A 116 -20.56 5.27 19.68
N LEU A 117 -19.71 4.60 18.88
CA LEU A 117 -20.14 4.16 17.56
C LEU A 117 -21.05 2.93 17.66
N SER A 118 -22.26 3.07 17.10
CA SER A 118 -23.14 1.92 16.89
C SER A 118 -22.48 0.90 15.95
N GLN A 119 -22.74 -0.39 16.17
CA GLN A 119 -22.26 -1.47 15.30
C GLN A 119 -22.61 -1.22 13.82
N PHE A 120 -23.77 -0.62 13.53
CA PHE A 120 -24.18 -0.24 12.19
C PHE A 120 -23.22 0.77 11.53
N ARG A 121 -22.75 1.77 12.29
CA ARG A 121 -21.81 2.77 11.77
C ARG A 121 -20.43 2.17 11.52
N VAL A 122 -19.99 1.24 12.36
CA VAL A 122 -18.76 0.45 12.15
C VAL A 122 -18.80 -0.31 10.82
N VAL A 123 -19.90 -1.02 10.57
CA VAL A 123 -20.12 -1.78 9.33
C VAL A 123 -20.15 -0.86 8.10
N THR A 124 -20.84 0.28 8.20
CA THR A 124 -20.94 1.24 7.10
C THR A 124 -19.57 1.86 6.76
N LEU A 125 -18.79 2.24 7.77
CA LEU A 125 -17.44 2.77 7.57
C LEU A 125 -16.50 1.71 6.98
N PHE A 126 -16.62 0.45 7.42
CA PHE A 126 -15.88 -0.65 6.81
C PHE A 126 -16.21 -0.81 5.33
N LEU A 127 -17.50 -0.84 4.98
CA LEU A 127 -17.94 -0.93 3.59
C LEU A 127 -17.38 0.22 2.75
N GLY A 128 -17.35 1.44 3.30
CA GLY A 128 -16.73 2.59 2.66
C GLY A 128 -15.25 2.38 2.36
N ALA A 129 -14.47 1.93 3.36
CA ALA A 129 -13.05 1.63 3.16
C ALA A 129 -12.85 0.47 2.17
N PHE A 130 -13.58 -0.62 2.32
CA PHE A 130 -13.49 -1.81 1.48
C PHE A 130 -13.78 -1.52 0.01
N PHE A 131 -14.90 -0.86 -0.30
CA PHE A 131 -15.27 -0.56 -1.68
C PHE A 131 -14.34 0.46 -2.33
N ARG A 132 -13.86 1.46 -1.57
CA ARG A 132 -12.81 2.38 -2.05
C ARG A 132 -11.55 1.63 -2.42
N SER A 133 -11.06 0.76 -1.53
CA SER A 133 -9.87 -0.05 -1.77
C SER A 133 -10.06 -0.98 -2.97
N PHE A 134 -11.19 -1.68 -3.06
CA PHE A 134 -11.46 -2.59 -4.17
C PHE A 134 -11.54 -1.86 -5.52
N LEU A 135 -12.22 -0.72 -5.60
CA LEU A 135 -12.27 0.09 -6.81
C LEU A 135 -10.89 0.59 -7.22
N LEU A 136 -10.10 1.06 -6.24
CA LEU A 136 -8.75 1.54 -6.49
C LEU A 136 -7.88 0.41 -7.05
N VAL A 137 -7.90 -0.76 -6.41
CA VAL A 137 -7.19 -1.96 -6.88
C VAL A 137 -7.63 -2.35 -8.29
N SER A 138 -8.93 -2.34 -8.58
CA SER A 138 -9.46 -2.68 -9.91
C SER A 138 -8.97 -1.70 -10.98
N VAL A 139 -9.11 -0.39 -10.75
CA VAL A 139 -8.73 0.63 -11.74
C VAL A 139 -7.22 0.68 -11.90
N THR A 140 -6.44 0.59 -10.82
CA THR A 140 -4.98 0.50 -10.90
C THR A 140 -4.56 -0.72 -11.70
N SER A 141 -5.22 -1.87 -11.53
CA SER A 141 -4.91 -3.08 -12.31
C SER A 141 -5.18 -2.91 -13.81
N ASP A 142 -6.23 -2.18 -14.20
CA ASP A 142 -6.50 -1.82 -15.59
C ASP A 142 -5.44 -0.84 -16.13
N ILE A 143 -5.00 0.15 -15.34
CA ILE A 143 -3.93 1.09 -15.74
C ILE A 143 -2.59 0.35 -15.87
N LEU A 144 -2.28 -0.59 -14.97
CA LEU A 144 -1.05 -1.40 -15.05
C LEU A 144 -1.05 -2.29 -16.29
N ARG A 145 -2.21 -2.87 -16.64
CA ARG A 145 -2.37 -3.57 -17.92
C ARG A 145 -2.12 -2.62 -19.09
N PHE A 146 -2.64 -1.40 -19.05
CA PHE A 146 -2.42 -0.43 -20.10
C PHE A 146 -0.95 0.00 -20.21
N ALA A 147 -0.27 0.22 -19.08
CA ALA A 147 1.16 0.49 -19.04
C ALA A 147 1.96 -0.66 -19.66
N TYR A 148 1.59 -1.91 -19.35
CA TYR A 148 2.19 -3.09 -19.99
C TYR A 148 1.98 -3.10 -21.50
N LEU A 149 0.78 -2.77 -22.00
CA LEU A 149 0.52 -2.67 -23.43
C LEU A 149 1.40 -1.59 -24.08
N LEU A 150 1.54 -0.42 -23.44
CA LEU A 150 2.45 0.63 -23.90
C LEU A 150 3.91 0.16 -23.91
N CYS A 151 4.36 -0.62 -22.93
CA CYS A 151 5.71 -1.22 -22.95
C CYS A 151 5.89 -2.16 -24.14
N VAL A 152 4.93 -3.06 -24.39
CA VAL A 152 4.99 -4.01 -25.50
C VAL A 152 4.99 -3.26 -26.84
N ASP A 153 4.15 -2.23 -26.93
CA ASP A 153 3.97 -1.43 -28.13
C ASP A 153 5.07 -0.38 -28.34
N ALA A 154 5.89 -0.08 -27.33
CA ALA A 154 7.00 0.87 -27.46
C ALA A 154 8.04 0.42 -28.50
N TRP A 155 8.07 -0.87 -28.81
CA TRP A 155 8.94 -1.47 -29.83
C TRP A 155 8.32 -1.48 -31.23
N ARG A 156 7.06 -1.03 -31.36
CA ARG A 156 6.23 -1.07 -32.57
C ARG A 156 5.86 0.34 -32.99
N ALA A 157 6.58 0.88 -33.98
CA ALA A 157 6.29 2.22 -34.52
C ALA A 157 4.84 2.34 -35.04
N ASP A 158 4.29 1.24 -35.56
CA ASP A 158 2.92 1.08 -36.02
C ASP A 158 1.89 1.16 -34.88
N ALA A 159 2.25 0.73 -33.67
CA ALA A 159 1.36 0.80 -32.51
C ALA A 159 1.25 2.22 -31.94
N PHE A 160 2.37 2.93 -31.81
CA PHE A 160 2.36 4.36 -31.46
C PHE A 160 1.57 5.19 -32.47
N GLU A 161 1.69 4.87 -33.75
CA GLU A 161 0.87 5.48 -34.78
C GLU A 161 -0.63 5.19 -34.59
N ALA A 162 -1.01 3.97 -34.24
CA ALA A 162 -2.40 3.61 -33.95
C ALA A 162 -2.97 4.38 -32.74
N TYR A 163 -2.19 4.51 -31.64
CA TYR A 163 -2.60 5.30 -30.47
C TYR A 163 -2.85 6.77 -30.83
N ARG A 164 -1.97 7.34 -31.65
CA ARG A 164 -2.09 8.72 -32.13
C ARG A 164 -3.29 8.91 -33.05
N ARG A 165 -3.51 7.97 -33.99
CA ARG A 165 -4.67 7.96 -34.89
C ARG A 165 -6.00 7.83 -34.14
N MET A 166 -6.03 7.17 -32.98
CA MET A 166 -7.21 7.18 -32.14
C MET A 166 -7.55 8.57 -31.59
N LEU A 167 -6.54 9.41 -31.30
CA LEU A 167 -6.75 10.78 -30.78
C LEU A 167 -7.54 11.63 -31.76
N VAL A 168 -7.32 11.40 -33.05
CA VAL A 168 -7.97 12.12 -34.13
C VAL A 168 -9.21 11.40 -34.66
N SER A 169 -9.65 10.35 -33.96
CA SER A 169 -10.78 9.50 -34.31
C SER A 169 -10.66 8.71 -35.61
N ASP A 170 -9.45 8.59 -36.16
CA ASP A 170 -9.21 7.93 -37.45
C ASP A 170 -9.18 6.42 -37.34
N ALA A 171 -8.45 5.93 -36.33
CA ALA A 171 -8.37 4.52 -36.02
C ALA A 171 -9.76 3.90 -35.82
N TRP A 172 -10.78 4.70 -35.48
CA TRP A 172 -12.16 4.21 -35.32
C TRP A 172 -12.87 3.89 -36.65
N GLU A 173 -12.55 4.58 -37.73
CA GLU A 173 -13.06 4.25 -39.07
C GLU A 173 -12.28 3.07 -39.67
N GLU A 174 -10.97 2.96 -39.41
CA GLU A 174 -10.17 1.79 -39.76
C GLU A 174 -10.61 0.54 -38.99
N LEU A 175 -10.88 0.69 -37.68
CA LEU A 175 -11.45 -0.36 -36.84
C LEU A 175 -12.82 -0.83 -37.29
N LYS A 176 -13.58 0.07 -37.90
CA LYS A 176 -14.87 -0.23 -38.51
C LYS A 176 -14.72 -0.85 -39.90
N ALA A 177 -13.60 -0.63 -40.58
CA ALA A 177 -13.25 -1.26 -41.86
C ALA A 177 -12.55 -2.61 -41.69
N GLY A 178 -12.24 -3.03 -40.45
CA GLY A 178 -11.61 -4.31 -40.14
C GLY A 178 -10.12 -4.40 -40.48
N SER A 179 -9.49 -3.31 -40.93
CA SER A 179 -8.05 -3.24 -41.22
C SER A 179 -7.33 -2.52 -40.08
N PHE A 180 -6.53 -3.23 -39.30
CA PHE A 180 -5.52 -2.62 -38.45
C PHE A 180 -4.25 -2.38 -39.29
N TYR A 181 -3.62 -1.21 -39.14
CA TYR A 181 -2.31 -0.88 -39.72
C TYR A 181 -2.31 -0.59 -41.23
N TRP A 182 -3.11 0.37 -41.70
CA TRP A 182 -2.87 0.98 -43.02
C TRP A 182 -1.61 1.86 -42.94
N GLN A 183 -0.63 1.65 -43.82
CA GLN A 183 0.54 2.54 -43.90
C GLN A 183 0.10 3.89 -44.50
N GLY A 184 0.13 4.94 -43.68
CA GLY A 184 -0.32 6.29 -44.03
C GLY A 184 -1.71 6.66 -43.49
N TRP A 185 -1.99 7.96 -43.45
CA TRP A 185 -3.28 8.49 -42.99
C TRP A 185 -4.44 7.93 -43.79
N SER A 186 -5.51 7.54 -43.09
CA SER A 186 -6.77 7.20 -43.74
C SER A 186 -7.20 8.33 -44.69
N PRO A 187 -7.71 7.98 -45.90
CA PRO A 187 -8.24 8.97 -46.83
C PRO A 187 -9.45 9.73 -46.24
N VAL A 188 -10.07 9.18 -45.19
CA VAL A 188 -11.26 9.73 -44.52
C VAL A 188 -10.92 10.87 -43.55
N LEU A 189 -9.64 11.05 -43.20
CA LEU A 189 -9.21 12.08 -42.27
C LEU A 189 -9.39 13.51 -42.83
N THR A 190 -10.10 14.35 -42.09
CA THR A 190 -10.19 15.78 -42.38
C THR A 190 -8.82 16.46 -42.19
N ARG A 191 -8.57 17.58 -42.92
CA ARG A 191 -7.32 18.36 -42.78
C ARG A 191 -7.04 18.78 -41.33
N ARG A 192 -8.08 19.10 -40.56
CA ARG A 192 -7.95 19.47 -39.14
C ARG A 192 -7.47 18.31 -38.30
N GLN A 193 -8.03 17.12 -38.50
CA GLN A 193 -7.59 15.92 -37.79
C GLN A 193 -6.14 15.55 -38.14
N LYS A 194 -5.73 15.66 -39.41
CA LYS A 194 -4.32 15.48 -39.80
C LYS A 194 -3.39 16.46 -39.10
N ALA A 195 -3.79 17.73 -39.01
CA ALA A 195 -3.02 18.73 -38.27
C ALA A 195 -2.89 18.39 -36.78
N PHE A 196 -3.99 17.97 -36.12
CA PHE A 196 -3.95 17.50 -34.74
C PHE A 196 -3.05 16.27 -34.57
N ASP A 197 -3.09 15.33 -35.50
CA ASP A 197 -2.26 14.12 -35.50
C ASP A 197 -0.76 14.48 -35.54
N ILE A 198 -0.37 15.44 -36.39
CA ILE A 198 1.02 15.95 -36.42
C ILE A 198 1.37 16.63 -35.10
N ILE A 199 0.49 17.48 -34.57
CA ILE A 199 0.74 18.20 -33.31
C ILE A 199 0.95 17.21 -32.17
N PHE A 200 0.10 16.20 -32.04
CA PHE A 200 0.26 15.15 -31.02
C PHE A 200 1.55 14.36 -31.22
N GLN A 201 1.91 14.04 -32.47
CA GLN A 201 3.18 13.39 -32.78
C GLN A 201 4.36 14.22 -32.26
N CYS A 202 4.40 15.52 -32.60
CA CYS A 202 5.45 16.43 -32.16
C CYS A 202 5.50 16.52 -30.63
N ILE A 203 4.36 16.63 -29.94
CA ILE A 203 4.31 16.68 -28.47
C ILE A 203 4.92 15.42 -27.88
N ILE A 204 4.53 14.23 -28.37
CA ILE A 204 5.03 12.95 -27.86
C ILE A 204 6.55 12.86 -28.05
N TYR A 205 7.08 13.12 -29.24
CA TYR A 205 8.53 13.09 -29.49
C TYR A 205 9.29 14.13 -28.65
N ILE A 206 8.77 15.35 -28.53
CA ILE A 206 9.40 16.40 -27.73
C ILE A 206 9.49 15.98 -26.27
N THR A 207 8.43 15.39 -25.73
CA THR A 207 8.30 15.16 -24.29
C THR A 207 8.83 13.80 -23.83
N LEU A 208 8.70 12.72 -24.63
CA LEU A 208 9.20 11.39 -24.28
C LEU A 208 10.61 11.10 -24.80
N ASP A 209 11.07 11.79 -25.85
CA ASP A 209 12.38 11.53 -26.47
C ASP A 209 13.35 12.70 -26.28
N ILE A 210 13.02 13.87 -26.82
CA ILE A 210 13.95 15.02 -26.83
C ILE A 210 14.19 15.52 -25.39
N MET A 211 13.13 15.74 -24.62
CA MET A 211 13.25 16.28 -23.27
C MET A 211 14.06 15.37 -22.34
N PRO A 212 13.85 14.04 -22.27
CA PRO A 212 14.71 13.17 -21.48
C PRO A 212 16.17 13.19 -21.91
N VAL A 213 16.46 13.31 -23.21
CA VAL A 213 17.85 13.44 -23.70
C VAL A 213 18.46 14.77 -23.25
N VAL A 214 17.74 15.88 -23.38
CA VAL A 214 18.19 17.20 -22.91
C VAL A 214 18.41 17.18 -21.40
N LEU A 215 17.48 16.61 -20.64
CA LEU A 215 17.58 16.50 -19.20
C LEU A 215 18.72 15.55 -18.79
N PHE A 216 18.98 14.48 -19.54
CA PHE A 216 20.13 13.59 -19.32
C PHE A 216 21.45 14.33 -19.51
N PHE A 217 21.61 15.10 -20.57
CA PHE A 217 22.82 15.91 -20.78
C PHE A 217 22.98 17.01 -19.73
N ALA A 218 21.88 17.65 -19.32
CA ALA A 218 21.89 18.60 -18.20
C ALA A 218 22.28 17.91 -16.89
N ALA A 219 21.87 16.65 -16.70
CA ALA A 219 22.17 15.88 -15.52
C ALA A 219 23.65 15.50 -15.42
N LEU A 220 24.32 15.14 -16.53
CA LEU A 220 25.72 14.67 -16.55
C LEU A 220 26.73 15.63 -15.89
N SER A 221 26.46 16.94 -15.91
CA SER A 221 27.32 17.96 -15.29
C SER A 221 26.80 18.48 -13.95
N SER A 222 25.75 17.87 -13.41
CA SER A 222 24.99 18.40 -12.27
C SER A 222 25.20 17.60 -10.99
N ASP A 223 24.76 18.17 -9.87
CA ASP A 223 24.74 17.47 -8.58
C ASP A 223 23.70 16.35 -8.57
N LEU A 224 23.78 15.47 -7.56
CA LEU A 224 22.83 14.36 -7.44
C LEU A 224 21.38 14.85 -7.30
N LEU A 225 21.17 16.01 -6.68
CA LEU A 225 19.84 16.58 -6.52
C LEU A 225 19.20 16.88 -7.89
N THR A 226 19.96 17.47 -8.80
CA THR A 226 19.51 17.74 -10.16
C THR A 226 19.23 16.44 -10.91
N HIS A 227 20.03 15.39 -10.72
CA HIS A 227 19.73 14.06 -11.28
C HIS A 227 18.37 13.52 -10.81
N VAL A 228 18.07 13.63 -9.50
CA VAL A 228 16.77 13.17 -8.99
C VAL A 228 15.63 14.01 -9.56
N ARG A 229 15.78 15.34 -9.59
CA ARG A 229 14.77 16.24 -10.19
C ARG A 229 14.52 15.92 -11.67
N VAL A 230 15.58 15.64 -12.42
CA VAL A 230 15.47 15.18 -13.81
C VAL A 230 14.68 13.88 -13.90
N CYS A 231 15.00 12.89 -13.05
CA CYS A 231 14.27 11.63 -13.01
C CYS A 231 12.79 11.83 -12.67
N GLU A 232 12.48 12.70 -11.71
CA GLU A 232 11.10 13.03 -11.31
C GLU A 232 10.34 13.73 -12.43
N VAL A 233 10.97 14.68 -13.13
CA VAL A 233 10.38 15.36 -14.29
C VAL A 233 10.09 14.32 -15.38
N CYS A 234 11.07 13.47 -15.73
CA CYS A 234 10.88 12.38 -16.70
C CYS A 234 9.73 11.45 -16.30
N LEU A 235 9.66 11.04 -15.04
CA LEU A 235 8.59 10.19 -14.52
C LEU A 235 7.23 10.91 -14.56
N GLY A 236 7.18 12.20 -14.21
CA GLY A 236 5.97 13.01 -14.24
C GLY A 236 5.44 13.21 -15.66
N ILE A 237 6.32 13.46 -16.63
CA ILE A 237 5.98 13.51 -18.06
C ILE A 237 5.40 12.18 -18.51
N ALA A 238 6.05 11.09 -18.15
CA ALA A 238 5.60 9.77 -18.55
C ALA A 238 4.26 9.41 -17.92
N MET A 239 4.05 9.74 -16.64
CA MET A 239 2.76 9.58 -15.96
C MET A 239 1.67 10.37 -16.69
N PHE A 240 1.96 11.63 -17.06
CA PHE A 240 1.03 12.44 -17.84
C PHE A 240 0.66 11.75 -19.16
N HIS A 241 1.64 11.20 -19.90
CA HIS A 241 1.37 10.45 -21.13
C HIS A 241 0.56 9.20 -20.90
N LEU A 242 0.90 8.39 -19.89
CA LEU A 242 0.14 7.19 -19.55
C LEU A 242 -1.32 7.53 -19.29
N PHE A 243 -1.59 8.56 -18.46
CA PHE A 243 -2.95 8.98 -18.16
C PHE A 243 -3.66 9.64 -19.34
N ALA A 244 -2.96 10.46 -20.13
CA ALA A 244 -3.52 11.09 -21.33
C ALA A 244 -3.93 10.03 -22.35
N PHE A 245 -3.04 9.07 -22.67
CA PHE A 245 -3.35 7.96 -23.56
C PHE A 245 -4.46 7.08 -23.01
N TYR A 246 -4.44 6.77 -21.72
CA TYR A 246 -5.49 5.99 -21.07
C TYR A 246 -6.85 6.69 -21.18
N PHE A 247 -6.91 8.00 -20.88
CA PHE A 247 -8.12 8.79 -20.91
C PHE A 247 -8.67 8.96 -22.33
N LEU A 248 -7.80 9.21 -23.31
CA LEU A 248 -8.18 9.36 -24.70
C LEU A 248 -8.69 8.02 -25.27
N TRP A 249 -8.02 6.92 -24.90
CA TRP A 249 -8.50 5.58 -25.19
C TRP A 249 -9.89 5.33 -24.59
N LEU A 250 -10.07 5.62 -23.30
CA LEU A 250 -11.35 5.50 -22.61
C LEU A 250 -12.47 6.29 -23.31
N CYS A 251 -12.21 7.55 -23.66
CA CYS A 251 -13.17 8.39 -24.37
C CYS A 251 -13.54 7.82 -25.74
N GLY A 252 -12.55 7.30 -26.48
CA GLY A 252 -12.75 6.64 -27.75
C GLY A 252 -13.61 5.38 -27.63
N GLU A 253 -13.27 4.51 -26.68
CA GLU A 253 -14.04 3.30 -26.35
C GLU A 253 -15.48 3.63 -25.96
N VAL A 254 -15.71 4.58 -25.04
CA VAL A 254 -17.06 5.01 -24.64
C VAL A 254 -17.84 5.53 -25.83
N THR A 255 -17.23 6.38 -26.66
CA THR A 255 -17.86 6.94 -27.87
C THR A 255 -18.27 5.84 -28.85
N LEU A 256 -17.39 4.86 -29.05
CA LEU A 256 -17.62 3.70 -29.92
C LEU A 256 -18.75 2.82 -29.37
N LYS A 257 -18.73 2.52 -28.07
CA LYS A 257 -19.78 1.76 -27.38
C LYS A 257 -21.14 2.45 -27.53
N VAL A 258 -21.23 3.76 -27.30
CA VAL A 258 -22.47 4.54 -27.44
C VAL A 258 -22.95 4.57 -28.89
N ARG A 259 -22.07 4.74 -29.88
CA ARG A 259 -22.44 4.72 -31.30
C ARG A 259 -22.95 3.34 -31.74
N CYS A 260 -22.24 2.29 -31.36
CA CYS A 260 -22.63 0.90 -31.63
C CYS A 260 -23.94 0.55 -30.91
N PHE A 261 -24.14 1.00 -29.68
CA PHE A 261 -25.39 0.83 -28.94
C PHE A 261 -26.56 1.50 -29.66
N ARG A 262 -26.40 2.76 -30.11
CA ARG A 262 -27.45 3.48 -30.87
C ARG A 262 -27.80 2.79 -32.18
N ARG A 263 -26.86 2.08 -32.82
CA ARG A 263 -27.12 1.26 -34.02
C ARG A 263 -27.83 -0.05 -33.67
N ALA A 264 -27.35 -0.75 -32.65
CA ALA A 264 -27.95 -1.97 -32.14
C ALA A 264 -29.39 -1.73 -31.66
N TRP A 265 -29.63 -0.63 -30.95
CA TRP A 265 -30.95 -0.21 -30.48
C TRP A 265 -31.95 0.03 -31.61
N ARG A 266 -31.53 0.77 -32.65
CA ARG A 266 -32.36 0.99 -33.84
C ARG A 266 -32.68 -0.31 -34.57
N SER A 267 -31.69 -1.19 -34.69
CA SER A 267 -31.85 -2.50 -35.32
C SER A 267 -32.76 -3.42 -34.51
N ALA A 268 -32.66 -3.38 -33.17
CA ALA A 268 -33.50 -4.15 -32.26
C ALA A 268 -34.99 -3.76 -32.32
N ARG A 269 -35.28 -2.53 -32.75
CA ARG A 269 -36.65 -2.00 -32.94
C ARG A 269 -37.19 -2.13 -34.36
N ALA A 270 -36.34 -2.42 -35.35
CA ALA A 270 -36.76 -2.46 -36.74
C ALA A 270 -37.85 -3.52 -36.97
N VAL A 271 -38.86 -3.17 -37.78
CA VAL A 271 -40.05 -3.99 -38.04
C VAL A 271 -39.75 -5.17 -38.96
N ASP A 272 -38.73 -5.04 -39.82
CA ASP A 272 -38.49 -5.90 -40.98
C ASP A 272 -37.26 -6.80 -40.81
N LEU A 273 -37.53 -8.11 -40.63
CA LEU A 273 -36.57 -9.14 -40.18
C LEU A 273 -35.46 -9.41 -41.20
N GLN A 274 -35.81 -9.42 -42.50
CA GLN A 274 -34.87 -9.77 -43.57
C GLN A 274 -33.85 -8.65 -43.85
N ARG A 275 -34.29 -7.40 -43.77
CA ARG A 275 -33.40 -6.23 -43.87
C ARG A 275 -32.55 -6.08 -42.61
N GLY A 276 -33.11 -6.40 -41.45
CA GLY A 276 -32.39 -6.45 -40.18
C GLY A 276 -31.28 -7.51 -40.17
N GLN A 277 -31.61 -8.76 -40.49
CA GLN A 277 -30.65 -9.88 -40.44
C GLN A 277 -29.51 -9.74 -41.44
N SER A 278 -29.76 -9.32 -42.68
CA SER A 278 -28.70 -9.12 -43.67
C SER A 278 -27.78 -7.94 -43.32
N VAL A 279 -28.32 -6.84 -42.79
CA VAL A 279 -27.50 -5.73 -42.27
C VAL A 279 -26.73 -6.17 -41.03
N ILE A 280 -27.30 -6.98 -40.15
CA ILE A 280 -26.62 -7.48 -38.96
C ILE A 280 -25.54 -8.49 -39.33
N GLN A 281 -25.79 -9.48 -40.19
CA GLN A 281 -24.76 -10.43 -40.65
C GLN A 281 -23.66 -9.70 -41.42
N ASN A 282 -23.98 -8.73 -42.28
CA ASN A 282 -22.94 -7.95 -42.96
C ASN A 282 -22.22 -6.97 -42.00
N THR A 283 -22.87 -6.41 -40.98
CA THR A 283 -22.19 -5.50 -40.04
C THR A 283 -21.40 -6.25 -38.96
N VAL A 284 -21.85 -7.46 -38.58
CA VAL A 284 -21.20 -8.31 -37.58
C VAL A 284 -20.11 -9.17 -38.22
N ASN A 285 -20.32 -9.69 -39.44
CA ASN A 285 -19.35 -10.53 -40.15
C ASN A 285 -18.43 -9.74 -41.11
N ALA A 286 -18.90 -8.68 -41.76
CA ALA A 286 -18.11 -8.03 -42.82
C ALA A 286 -17.19 -6.88 -42.36
N ASN A 287 -17.14 -6.54 -41.06
CA ASN A 287 -16.37 -5.37 -40.61
C ASN A 287 -15.62 -5.54 -39.28
N ILE A 288 -15.65 -6.71 -38.66
CA ILE A 288 -14.84 -6.96 -37.46
C ILE A 288 -14.31 -8.37 -37.58
N TRP A 289 -13.14 -8.49 -38.20
CA TRP A 289 -12.24 -9.61 -38.00
C TRP A 289 -12.12 -9.82 -36.48
N ILE A 290 -12.83 -10.81 -35.95
CA ILE A 290 -12.24 -11.62 -34.89
C ILE A 290 -11.14 -12.32 -35.67
N PRO A 291 -9.84 -12.02 -35.47
CA PRO A 291 -8.82 -12.91 -35.96
C PRO A 291 -9.25 -14.28 -35.44
N THR A 292 -9.71 -15.14 -36.34
CA THR A 292 -9.98 -16.53 -36.01
C THR A 292 -8.80 -16.98 -35.19
N GLN A 293 -9.12 -17.50 -34.01
CA GLN A 293 -8.31 -17.82 -32.84
C GLN A 293 -7.11 -18.77 -33.12
N MET A 294 -6.54 -18.75 -34.32
CA MET A 294 -5.64 -19.75 -34.89
C MET A 294 -4.35 -19.19 -35.52
N GLN A 295 -4.17 -17.87 -35.68
CA GLN A 295 -2.95 -17.35 -36.35
C GLN A 295 -1.86 -16.78 -35.43
N PHE A 296 -2.13 -16.56 -34.14
CA PHE A 296 -1.10 -16.19 -33.16
C PHE A 296 -0.76 -17.29 -32.14
N GLU A 297 -1.52 -18.39 -32.13
CA GLU A 297 -1.22 -19.55 -31.30
C GLU A 297 -0.39 -20.53 -32.14
N ASN A 298 0.93 -20.35 -32.14
CA ASN A 298 1.81 -21.49 -32.33
C ASN A 298 1.93 -22.19 -30.96
N PRO A 299 1.15 -23.25 -30.68
CA PRO A 299 1.10 -23.87 -29.36
C PRO A 299 2.48 -24.35 -28.88
N ASP A 300 3.42 -24.60 -29.80
CA ASP A 300 4.78 -25.02 -29.47
C ASP A 300 5.69 -23.87 -29.00
N ALA A 301 5.38 -22.62 -29.38
CA ALA A 301 6.06 -21.43 -28.84
C ALA A 301 5.52 -21.04 -27.46
N GLU A 302 4.22 -21.24 -27.21
CA GLU A 302 3.61 -21.01 -25.89
C GLU A 302 4.01 -22.08 -24.87
N ARG A 303 4.14 -23.36 -25.26
CA ARG A 303 4.52 -24.46 -24.33
C ARG A 303 5.90 -24.32 -23.70
N ARG A 304 6.82 -23.56 -24.30
CA ARG A 304 8.18 -23.35 -23.75
C ARG A 304 8.29 -22.13 -22.84
N SER A 305 7.24 -21.32 -22.71
CA SER A 305 7.25 -20.16 -21.82
C SER A 305 6.90 -20.57 -20.40
N ILE A 306 7.80 -20.32 -19.45
CA ILE A 306 7.55 -20.44 -17.99
C ILE A 306 6.25 -19.72 -17.60
N CYS A 307 5.89 -18.63 -18.29
CA CYS A 307 4.63 -17.93 -18.09
C CYS A 307 3.39 -18.80 -18.36
N VAL A 308 3.41 -19.74 -19.31
CA VAL A 308 2.24 -20.58 -19.63
C VAL A 308 2.05 -21.67 -18.58
N ALA A 309 3.13 -22.29 -18.09
CA ALA A 309 3.08 -23.22 -16.96
C ALA A 309 2.57 -22.52 -15.69
N LEU A 310 3.12 -21.34 -15.37
CA LEU A 310 2.62 -20.52 -14.27
C LEU A 310 1.16 -20.10 -14.49
N CYS A 311 0.74 -19.71 -15.70
CA CYS A 311 -0.65 -19.35 -16.00
C CYS A 311 -1.61 -20.53 -15.91
N THR A 312 -1.17 -21.75 -16.24
CA THR A 312 -1.98 -22.96 -16.11
C THR A 312 -2.16 -23.32 -14.63
N ILE A 313 -1.09 -23.21 -13.84
CA ILE A 313 -1.14 -23.31 -12.38
C ILE A 313 -2.06 -22.21 -11.82
N PHE A 314 -1.92 -20.97 -12.27
CA PHE A 314 -2.77 -19.87 -11.84
C PHE A 314 -4.23 -20.04 -12.26
N HIS A 315 -4.54 -20.70 -13.38
CA HIS A 315 -5.92 -21.03 -13.75
C HIS A 315 -6.49 -22.14 -12.86
N TRP A 316 -5.71 -23.16 -12.52
CA TRP A 316 -6.12 -24.18 -11.55
C TRP A 316 -6.34 -23.58 -10.16
N VAL A 317 -5.40 -22.74 -9.72
CA VAL A 317 -5.52 -21.94 -8.50
C VAL A 317 -6.74 -21.04 -8.61
N GLU A 318 -6.99 -20.36 -9.73
CA GLU A 318 -8.18 -19.51 -9.90
C GLU A 318 -9.47 -20.28 -9.58
N TYR A 319 -9.66 -21.50 -10.09
CA TYR A 319 -10.89 -22.24 -9.77
C TYR A 319 -10.90 -22.81 -8.35
N LEU A 320 -9.80 -23.43 -7.91
CA LEU A 320 -9.78 -24.18 -6.66
C LEU A 320 -9.50 -23.32 -5.41
N PHE A 321 -8.84 -22.18 -5.59
CA PHE A 321 -8.30 -21.37 -4.49
C PHE A 321 -9.37 -20.88 -3.51
N PRO A 322 -10.54 -20.36 -3.92
CA PRO A 322 -11.51 -19.89 -2.92
C PRO A 322 -12.12 -21.06 -2.13
N ALA A 323 -12.29 -22.22 -2.77
CA ALA A 323 -12.74 -23.43 -2.09
C ALA A 323 -11.68 -23.95 -1.11
N LEU A 324 -10.41 -23.92 -1.52
CA LEU A 324 -9.25 -24.27 -0.69
C LEU A 324 -9.09 -23.29 0.48
N VAL A 325 -9.23 -21.99 0.26
CA VAL A 325 -9.22 -20.96 1.30
C VAL A 325 -10.36 -21.18 2.28
N GLY A 326 -11.58 -21.45 1.80
CA GLY A 326 -12.71 -21.80 2.66
C GLY A 326 -12.42 -23.06 3.48
N LEU A 327 -11.79 -24.08 2.87
CA LEU A 327 -11.44 -25.33 3.53
C LEU A 327 -10.34 -25.13 4.59
N ILE A 328 -9.29 -24.37 4.26
CA ILE A 328 -8.22 -23.99 5.21
C ILE A 328 -8.82 -23.19 6.36
N THR A 329 -9.71 -22.24 6.07
CA THR A 329 -10.42 -21.45 7.10
C THR A 329 -11.26 -22.36 8.00
N CYS A 330 -11.93 -23.36 7.41
CA CYS A 330 -12.70 -24.36 8.13
C CYS A 330 -11.81 -25.17 9.09
N VAL A 331 -10.73 -25.75 8.56
CA VAL A 331 -9.78 -26.56 9.35
C VAL A 331 -9.11 -25.73 10.44
N ALA A 332 -8.65 -24.52 10.12
CA ALA A 332 -8.08 -23.60 11.10
C ALA A 332 -9.10 -23.23 12.19
N GLY A 333 -10.36 -23.00 11.82
CA GLY A 333 -11.45 -22.76 12.76
C GLY A 333 -11.64 -23.92 13.74
N PHE A 334 -11.57 -25.17 13.27
CA PHE A 334 -11.62 -26.34 14.15
C PHE A 334 -10.37 -26.47 15.03
N LEU A 335 -9.16 -26.32 14.45
CA LEU A 335 -7.89 -26.45 15.17
C LEU A 335 -7.72 -25.39 16.27
N LEU A 336 -8.21 -24.17 16.02
CA LEU A 336 -8.16 -23.06 16.97
C LEU A 336 -9.37 -23.01 17.92
N ASN A 337 -10.28 -23.98 17.83
CA ASN A 337 -11.55 -24.01 18.58
C ASN A 337 -12.40 -22.74 18.40
N LYS A 338 -12.41 -22.19 17.18
CA LYS A 338 -13.18 -21.02 16.75
C LYS A 338 -14.34 -21.49 15.85
N GLN A 339 -15.41 -21.99 16.46
CA GLN A 339 -16.58 -22.55 15.75
C GLN A 339 -17.11 -21.65 14.62
N ARG A 340 -17.16 -20.33 14.83
CA ARG A 340 -17.64 -19.38 13.81
C ARG A 340 -16.76 -19.31 12.57
N MET A 341 -15.43 -19.35 12.76
CA MET A 341 -14.50 -19.43 11.64
C MET A 341 -14.70 -20.73 10.86
N ALA A 342 -14.96 -21.85 11.56
CA ALA A 342 -15.28 -23.11 10.92
C ALA A 342 -16.57 -23.04 10.10
N GLU A 343 -17.66 -22.51 10.67
CA GLU A 343 -18.95 -22.31 9.98
C GLU A 343 -18.80 -21.46 8.71
N VAL A 344 -18.05 -20.35 8.78
CA VAL A 344 -17.77 -19.47 7.64
C VAL A 344 -16.97 -20.21 6.58
N GLY A 345 -15.94 -20.95 6.97
CA GLY A 345 -15.14 -21.77 6.07
C GLY A 345 -15.98 -22.79 5.31
N VAL A 346 -16.81 -23.56 6.03
CA VAL A 346 -17.75 -24.53 5.43
C VAL A 346 -18.69 -23.85 4.45
N LEU A 347 -19.36 -22.78 4.85
CA LEU A 347 -20.33 -22.09 4.00
C LEU A 347 -19.66 -21.48 2.76
N ALA A 348 -18.48 -20.88 2.90
CA ALA A 348 -17.70 -20.34 1.79
C ALA A 348 -17.26 -21.45 0.81
N THR A 349 -16.79 -22.59 1.32
CA THR A 349 -16.44 -23.75 0.48
C THR A 349 -17.66 -24.29 -0.25
N ILE A 350 -18.81 -24.47 0.43
CA ILE A 350 -20.05 -24.94 -0.19
C ILE A 350 -20.53 -23.97 -1.26
N LEU A 351 -20.59 -22.66 -0.97
CA LEU A 351 -20.99 -21.65 -1.95
C LEU A 351 -20.06 -21.64 -3.16
N THR A 352 -18.75 -21.74 -2.95
CA THR A 352 -17.77 -21.79 -4.04
C THR A 352 -17.95 -23.05 -4.89
N LEU A 353 -18.07 -24.22 -4.27
CA LEU A 353 -18.33 -25.49 -4.97
C LEU A 353 -19.65 -25.44 -5.73
N PHE A 354 -20.68 -24.85 -5.15
CA PHE A 354 -21.98 -24.67 -5.80
C PHE A 354 -21.89 -23.74 -7.00
N VAL A 355 -21.15 -22.64 -6.91
CA VAL A 355 -20.85 -21.76 -8.04
C VAL A 355 -20.09 -22.51 -9.13
N MET A 356 -19.05 -23.28 -8.76
CA MET A 356 -18.29 -24.07 -9.73
C MET A 356 -19.17 -25.09 -10.45
N ALA A 357 -19.94 -25.89 -9.70
CA ALA A 357 -20.85 -26.89 -10.25
C ALA A 357 -21.95 -26.24 -11.12
N GLY A 358 -22.54 -25.13 -10.65
CA GLY A 358 -23.53 -24.36 -11.40
C GLY A 358 -22.97 -23.81 -12.70
N THR A 359 -21.73 -23.30 -12.69
CA THR A 359 -21.09 -22.78 -13.91
C THR A 359 -20.73 -23.88 -14.90
N HIS A 360 -20.31 -25.06 -14.42
CA HIS A 360 -20.02 -26.20 -15.30
C HIS A 360 -21.30 -26.72 -15.96
N LYS A 361 -22.39 -26.88 -15.19
CA LYS A 361 -23.66 -27.37 -15.72
C LYS A 361 -24.35 -26.35 -16.64
N ALA A 362 -24.13 -25.05 -16.41
CA ALA A 362 -24.67 -23.99 -17.26
C ALA A 362 -24.02 -24.00 -18.66
N LEU A 363 -22.73 -24.35 -18.76
CA LEU A 363 -22.02 -24.48 -20.03
C LEU A 363 -22.73 -25.40 -21.01
N ASP A 364 -23.22 -26.52 -20.50
CA ASP A 364 -23.79 -27.60 -21.31
C ASP A 364 -25.23 -27.31 -21.77
N GLN A 365 -25.88 -26.27 -21.22
CA GLN A 365 -27.32 -26.02 -21.41
C GLN A 365 -27.67 -24.68 -22.07
N MET A 366 -26.70 -23.83 -22.43
CA MET A 366 -26.95 -22.51 -23.05
C MET A 366 -27.31 -22.56 -24.56
N THR A 367 -27.59 -23.72 -25.13
CA THR A 367 -27.78 -23.90 -26.57
C THR A 367 -29.20 -23.64 -27.10
N ASP A 368 -30.22 -23.43 -26.26
CA ASP A 368 -31.64 -23.28 -26.68
C ASP A 368 -32.31 -21.95 -26.23
N ASP A 369 -31.67 -20.81 -26.53
CA ASP A 369 -31.87 -19.51 -25.84
C ASP A 369 -33.03 -18.60 -26.31
N GLU A 370 -33.93 -19.03 -27.20
CA GLU A 370 -35.04 -18.16 -27.65
C GLU A 370 -36.20 -18.03 -26.65
N LYS A 371 -36.31 -18.94 -25.66
CA LYS A 371 -37.52 -19.06 -24.82
C LYS A 371 -37.61 -18.09 -23.62
N CYS A 372 -36.53 -17.42 -23.22
CA CYS A 372 -36.47 -16.71 -21.92
C CYS A 372 -36.70 -15.18 -21.93
N VAL A 373 -37.06 -14.55 -23.07
CA VAL A 373 -37.23 -13.08 -23.11
C VAL A 373 -38.62 -12.67 -22.58
N PRO A 374 -38.71 -11.78 -21.56
CA PRO A 374 -39.99 -11.27 -21.05
C PRO A 374 -40.85 -10.62 -22.14
N LEU A 375 -42.17 -10.83 -22.09
CA LEU A 375 -43.14 -10.27 -23.05
C LEU A 375 -43.05 -8.75 -23.18
N CYS A 376 -42.79 -8.04 -22.09
CA CYS A 376 -42.62 -6.57 -22.11
C CYS A 376 -41.41 -6.14 -22.96
N VAL A 377 -40.29 -6.87 -22.87
CA VAL A 377 -39.09 -6.61 -23.67
C VAL A 377 -39.33 -6.99 -25.12
N LYS A 378 -39.98 -8.13 -25.40
CA LYS A 378 -40.37 -8.53 -26.77
C LYS A 378 -41.30 -7.51 -27.44
N ARG A 379 -42.20 -6.88 -26.67
CA ARG A 379 -43.12 -5.85 -27.16
C ARG A 379 -42.38 -4.58 -27.58
N PHE A 380 -41.30 -4.23 -26.89
CA PHE A 380 -40.54 -3.01 -27.13
C PHE A 380 -39.36 -3.21 -28.11
N PHE A 381 -38.75 -4.40 -28.11
CA PHE A 381 -37.70 -4.82 -29.02
C PHE A 381 -38.11 -6.11 -29.71
N ARG A 382 -38.26 -6.06 -31.03
CA ARG A 382 -38.53 -7.26 -31.85
C ARG A 382 -37.32 -8.19 -31.92
N HIS A 383 -36.11 -7.62 -31.80
CA HIS A 383 -34.84 -8.34 -31.89
C HIS A 383 -33.90 -8.03 -30.70
N PRO A 384 -34.26 -8.42 -29.47
CA PRO A 384 -33.45 -8.17 -28.27
C PRO A 384 -32.04 -8.80 -28.34
N GLN A 385 -31.87 -9.90 -29.09
CA GLN A 385 -30.59 -10.56 -29.31
C GLN A 385 -29.51 -9.65 -29.90
N VAL A 386 -29.90 -8.59 -30.62
CA VAL A 386 -28.96 -7.63 -31.20
C VAL A 386 -28.28 -6.79 -30.11
N LEU A 387 -29.06 -6.39 -29.11
CA LEU A 387 -28.55 -5.65 -27.94
C LEU A 387 -27.72 -6.57 -27.03
N GLN A 388 -28.11 -7.83 -26.90
CA GLN A 388 -27.33 -8.83 -26.18
C GLN A 388 -25.96 -9.04 -26.83
N ARG A 389 -25.90 -9.30 -28.14
CA ARG A 389 -24.63 -9.45 -28.88
C ARG A 389 -23.76 -8.19 -28.80
N TRP A 390 -24.37 -7.01 -28.82
CA TRP A 390 -23.65 -5.78 -28.56
C TRP A 390 -23.05 -5.78 -27.15
N GLY A 391 -23.84 -6.12 -26.13
CA GLY A 391 -23.38 -6.18 -24.74
C GLY A 391 -22.28 -7.20 -24.52
N GLU A 392 -22.37 -8.38 -25.13
CA GLU A 392 -21.35 -9.43 -25.05
C GLU A 392 -20.03 -9.00 -25.66
N LYS A 393 -20.09 -8.37 -26.84
CA LYS A 393 -18.91 -7.92 -27.59
C LYS A 393 -18.24 -6.69 -26.98
N TRP A 394 -19.03 -5.72 -26.52
CA TRP A 394 -18.53 -4.39 -26.14
C TRP A 394 -18.48 -4.17 -24.63
N CYS A 395 -19.33 -4.84 -23.87
CA CYS A 395 -19.48 -4.64 -22.42
C CYS A 395 -19.12 -5.91 -21.62
N ARG A 396 -18.54 -6.93 -22.26
CA ARG A 396 -18.20 -8.22 -21.63
C ARG A 396 -19.39 -8.86 -20.90
N LEU A 397 -20.61 -8.65 -21.41
CA LEU A 397 -21.82 -9.19 -20.79
C LEU A 397 -22.02 -10.69 -21.07
N ASN A 398 -21.08 -11.33 -21.79
CA ASN A 398 -21.10 -12.78 -21.92
C ASN A 398 -20.79 -13.44 -20.56
N PHE A 399 -21.37 -14.62 -20.34
CA PHE A 399 -21.29 -15.31 -19.06
C PHE A 399 -19.85 -15.53 -18.58
N TYR A 400 -18.94 -15.95 -19.47
CA TYR A 400 -17.54 -16.23 -19.14
C TYR A 400 -16.79 -14.98 -18.68
N ALA A 401 -16.97 -13.86 -19.38
CA ALA A 401 -16.30 -12.61 -19.06
C ALA A 401 -16.86 -12.00 -17.77
N GLN A 402 -18.19 -12.05 -17.55
CA GLN A 402 -18.79 -11.66 -16.28
C GLN A 402 -18.30 -12.53 -15.12
N LYS A 403 -18.22 -13.85 -15.30
CA LYS A 403 -17.67 -14.79 -14.30
C LYS A 403 -16.23 -14.40 -13.94
N ARG A 404 -15.37 -14.22 -14.95
CA ARG A 404 -13.95 -13.85 -14.77
C ARG A 404 -13.79 -12.48 -14.10
N GLN A 405 -14.63 -11.51 -14.42
CA GLN A 405 -14.58 -10.18 -13.82
C GLN A 405 -15.05 -10.16 -12.35
N ARG A 406 -16.07 -10.94 -12.01
CA ARG A 406 -16.59 -11.04 -10.63
C ARG A 406 -15.75 -11.94 -9.74
N PHE A 407 -14.92 -12.82 -10.32
CA PHE A 407 -14.16 -13.80 -9.57
C PHE A 407 -13.21 -13.17 -8.54
N PRO A 408 -12.32 -12.22 -8.87
CA PRO A 408 -11.44 -11.60 -7.87
C PRO A 408 -12.20 -10.95 -6.72
N PHE A 409 -13.34 -10.29 -7.01
CA PHE A 409 -14.20 -9.70 -5.99
C PHE A 409 -14.76 -10.76 -5.02
N ALA A 410 -15.21 -11.90 -5.55
CA ALA A 410 -15.67 -13.03 -4.73
C ALA A 410 -14.54 -13.55 -3.82
N VAL A 411 -13.33 -13.71 -4.36
CA VAL A 411 -12.16 -14.14 -3.57
C VAL A 411 -11.86 -13.17 -2.44
N THR A 412 -11.84 -11.87 -2.73
CA THR A 412 -11.63 -10.84 -1.71
C THR A 412 -12.71 -10.89 -0.65
N ILE A 413 -14.00 -11.05 -1.00
CA ILE A 413 -15.07 -11.16 0.00
C ILE A 413 -14.94 -12.42 0.85
N VAL A 414 -14.61 -13.57 0.27
CA VAL A 414 -14.41 -14.83 1.03
C VAL A 414 -13.26 -14.67 2.02
N LEU A 415 -12.12 -14.14 1.56
CA LEU A 415 -10.98 -13.87 2.43
C LEU A 415 -11.35 -12.88 3.53
N SER A 416 -12.13 -11.84 3.21
CA SER A 416 -12.66 -10.91 4.21
C SER A 416 -13.58 -11.58 5.22
N ALA A 417 -14.51 -12.43 4.79
CA ALA A 417 -15.39 -13.18 5.68
C ALA A 417 -14.58 -14.08 6.63
N ALA A 418 -13.54 -14.75 6.11
CA ALA A 418 -12.66 -15.62 6.88
C ALA A 418 -11.91 -14.86 7.97
N VAL A 419 -11.33 -13.71 7.63
CA VAL A 419 -10.65 -12.82 8.58
C VAL A 419 -11.63 -12.34 9.65
N PHE A 420 -12.77 -11.78 9.27
CA PHE A 420 -13.76 -11.32 10.26
C PHE A 420 -14.29 -12.44 11.15
N GLY A 421 -14.47 -13.64 10.58
CA GLY A 421 -14.86 -14.83 11.32
C GLY A 421 -13.81 -15.26 12.34
N ALA A 422 -12.52 -15.20 11.98
CA ALA A 422 -11.40 -15.51 12.86
C ALA A 422 -11.35 -14.54 14.07
N PHE A 423 -11.61 -13.26 13.83
CA PHE A 423 -11.60 -12.21 14.85
C PHE A 423 -12.96 -11.99 15.54
N GLY A 424 -14.01 -12.77 15.21
CA GLY A 424 -15.31 -12.72 15.88
C GLY A 424 -16.24 -11.55 15.50
N PHE A 425 -16.00 -10.85 14.39
CA PHE A 425 -16.82 -9.73 13.92
C PHE A 425 -18.10 -10.18 13.20
N LEU A 426 -19.09 -10.70 13.94
CA LEU A 426 -20.27 -11.36 13.39
C LEU A 426 -21.05 -10.55 12.34
N ALA A 427 -21.25 -9.25 12.57
CA ALA A 427 -21.99 -8.39 11.64
C ALA A 427 -21.27 -8.25 10.29
N LEU A 428 -19.94 -8.09 10.30
CA LEU A 428 -19.11 -7.99 9.11
C LEU A 428 -19.03 -9.33 8.37
N THR A 429 -18.83 -10.42 9.10
CA THR A 429 -18.87 -11.77 8.55
C THR A 429 -20.22 -12.04 7.86
N SER A 430 -21.33 -11.76 8.53
CA SER A 430 -22.68 -12.00 7.99
C SER A 430 -22.94 -11.17 6.73
N LEU A 431 -22.46 -9.93 6.70
CA LEU A 431 -22.50 -9.07 5.53
C LEU A 431 -21.68 -9.65 4.37
N CYS A 432 -20.45 -10.09 4.60
CA CYS A 432 -19.64 -10.74 3.57
C CYS A 432 -20.32 -12.01 3.03
N MET A 433 -20.93 -12.83 3.90
CA MET A 433 -21.69 -14.00 3.46
C MET A 433 -22.95 -13.62 2.68
N GLY A 434 -23.64 -12.55 3.07
CA GLY A 434 -24.76 -11.99 2.32
C GLY A 434 -24.36 -11.51 0.93
N LEU A 435 -23.23 -10.81 0.81
CA LEU A 435 -22.66 -10.40 -0.47
C LEU A 435 -22.26 -11.61 -1.33
N MET A 436 -21.64 -12.63 -0.74
CA MET A 436 -21.32 -13.87 -1.43
C MET A 436 -22.56 -14.61 -1.92
N LEU A 437 -23.59 -14.74 -1.08
CA LEU A 437 -24.86 -15.33 -1.47
C LEU A 437 -25.51 -14.55 -2.61
N PHE A 438 -25.53 -13.21 -2.53
CA PHE A 438 -26.02 -12.36 -3.59
C PHE A 438 -25.26 -12.58 -4.90
N MET A 439 -23.92 -12.67 -4.85
CA MET A 439 -23.11 -13.00 -6.02
C MET A 439 -23.43 -14.39 -6.58
N CYS A 440 -23.59 -15.40 -5.72
CA CYS A 440 -23.97 -16.75 -6.14
C CYS A 440 -25.34 -16.75 -6.84
N LEU A 441 -26.34 -16.12 -6.21
CA LEU A 441 -27.68 -15.96 -6.79
C LEU A 441 -27.64 -15.20 -8.11
N ARG A 442 -26.81 -14.16 -8.22
CA ARG A 442 -26.59 -13.41 -9.45
C ARG A 442 -25.98 -14.27 -10.56
N LEU A 443 -24.98 -15.11 -10.23
CA LEU A 443 -24.36 -16.03 -11.19
C LEU A 443 -25.36 -17.09 -11.68
N LEU A 444 -26.22 -17.60 -10.81
CA LEU A 444 -27.32 -18.49 -11.18
C LEU A 444 -28.37 -17.77 -12.02
N TRP A 445 -28.69 -16.52 -11.65
CA TRP A 445 -29.69 -15.71 -12.34
C TRP A 445 -29.28 -15.36 -13.77
N MET A 446 -27.97 -15.23 -14.05
CA MET A 446 -27.47 -15.03 -15.42
C MET A 446 -28.02 -16.07 -16.42
N ARG A 447 -28.30 -17.29 -15.95
CA ARG A 447 -28.93 -18.34 -16.77
C ARG A 447 -30.30 -17.92 -17.32
N PHE A 448 -31.05 -17.14 -16.57
CA PHE A 448 -32.41 -16.72 -16.92
C PHE A 448 -32.44 -15.41 -17.72
N GLU A 449 -31.30 -14.74 -17.89
CA GLU A 449 -31.26 -13.45 -18.57
C GLU A 449 -31.48 -13.59 -20.08
N GLY A 450 -31.06 -14.70 -20.69
CA GLY A 450 -31.14 -14.93 -22.14
C GLY A 450 -30.71 -13.70 -22.94
N ASN A 451 -31.55 -13.27 -23.89
CA ASN A 451 -31.29 -12.08 -24.72
C ASN A 451 -31.49 -10.72 -24.00
N CYS A 452 -31.64 -10.70 -22.67
CA CYS A 452 -31.83 -9.49 -21.86
C CYS A 452 -30.68 -9.20 -20.89
N GLY A 453 -29.56 -9.92 -20.97
CA GLY A 453 -28.39 -9.69 -20.11
C GLY A 453 -27.86 -8.25 -20.14
N TRP A 454 -27.99 -7.56 -21.28
CA TRP A 454 -27.62 -6.13 -21.38
C TRP A 454 -28.44 -5.20 -20.47
N LEU A 455 -29.73 -5.48 -20.29
CA LEU A 455 -30.60 -4.67 -19.43
C LEU A 455 -30.23 -4.90 -17.96
N TRP A 456 -30.02 -6.16 -17.58
CA TRP A 456 -29.60 -6.53 -16.23
C TRP A 456 -28.23 -5.97 -15.88
N GLY A 457 -27.25 -6.06 -16.79
CA GLY A 457 -25.94 -5.45 -16.61
C GLY A 457 -26.01 -3.93 -16.45
N PHE A 458 -26.93 -3.25 -17.15
CA PHE A 458 -27.16 -1.81 -16.97
C PHE A 458 -27.81 -1.50 -15.60
N LEU A 459 -28.84 -2.24 -15.21
CA LEU A 459 -29.51 -2.05 -13.91
C LEU A 459 -28.55 -2.32 -12.74
N GLU A 460 -27.73 -3.37 -12.85
CA GLU A 460 -26.68 -3.70 -11.89
C GLU A 460 -25.67 -2.57 -11.77
N PHE A 461 -25.21 -2.00 -12.89
CA PHE A 461 -24.32 -0.85 -12.88
C PHE A 461 -24.95 0.36 -12.19
N VAL A 462 -26.21 0.69 -12.49
CA VAL A 462 -26.91 1.82 -11.84
C VAL A 462 -27.05 1.58 -10.34
N ALA A 463 -27.42 0.35 -9.94
CA ALA A 463 -27.54 -0.01 -8.53
C ALA A 463 -26.19 0.05 -7.81
N GLU A 464 -25.12 -0.50 -8.41
CA GLU A 464 -23.75 -0.44 -7.89
C GLU A 464 -23.29 1.02 -7.75
N PHE A 465 -23.50 1.84 -8.79
CA PHE A 465 -23.15 3.25 -8.78
C PHE A 465 -23.86 4.01 -7.65
N LEU A 466 -25.17 3.84 -7.50
CA LEU A 466 -25.95 4.51 -6.45
C LEU A 466 -25.55 4.03 -5.06
N LEU A 467 -25.37 2.71 -4.89
CA LEU A 467 -24.96 2.11 -3.62
C LEU A 467 -23.57 2.60 -3.19
N LEU A 468 -22.59 2.58 -4.09
CA LEU A 468 -21.24 3.04 -3.76
C LEU A 468 -21.27 4.52 -3.40
N ASN A 469 -21.89 5.37 -4.24
CA ASN A 469 -21.97 6.80 -3.94
C ASN A 469 -22.65 7.06 -2.60
N TYR A 470 -23.73 6.34 -2.27
CA TYR A 470 -24.37 6.44 -0.96
C TYR A 470 -23.41 6.08 0.19
N ILE A 471 -22.72 4.94 0.09
CA ILE A 471 -21.76 4.50 1.11
C ILE A 471 -20.64 5.54 1.26
N ILE A 472 -20.16 6.14 0.17
CA ILE A 472 -19.07 7.12 0.20
C ILE A 472 -19.53 8.43 0.82
N LEU A 473 -20.69 8.94 0.41
CA LEU A 473 -21.30 10.12 1.01
C LEU A 473 -21.50 9.95 2.52
N ALA A 474 -21.79 8.72 2.96
CA ALA A 474 -21.94 8.40 4.38
C ALA A 474 -20.61 8.26 5.15
N THR A 475 -19.47 8.12 4.47
CA THR A 475 -18.18 7.73 5.10
C THR A 475 -17.01 8.66 4.77
N ALA A 476 -17.15 9.58 3.82
CA ALA A 476 -16.11 10.52 3.40
C ALA A 476 -16.06 11.76 4.28
N HIS A 477 -14.85 12.33 4.44
CA HIS A 477 -14.67 13.66 5.02
C HIS A 477 -15.08 14.75 4.00
N GLU A 478 -14.78 14.54 2.71
CA GLU A 478 -15.17 15.43 1.60
C GLU A 478 -16.16 14.69 0.66
N PRO A 479 -17.42 14.51 1.07
CA PRO A 479 -18.36 13.59 0.43
C PRO A 479 -18.58 13.85 -1.07
N MET A 480 -18.69 15.11 -1.48
CA MET A 480 -18.95 15.45 -2.89
C MET A 480 -17.76 15.19 -3.79
N ARG A 481 -16.54 15.48 -3.32
CA ARG A 481 -15.31 15.25 -4.08
C ARG A 481 -15.05 13.75 -4.23
N ASP A 482 -15.17 13.01 -3.13
CA ASP A 482 -14.95 11.55 -3.14
C ASP A 482 -16.02 10.84 -3.99
N ALA A 483 -17.28 11.27 -3.91
CA ALA A 483 -18.36 10.75 -4.75
C ALA A 483 -18.09 11.01 -6.25
N LEU A 484 -17.62 12.20 -6.62
CA LEU A 484 -17.24 12.51 -8.00
C LEU A 484 -16.10 11.62 -8.49
N VAL A 485 -15.02 11.50 -7.70
CA VAL A 485 -13.87 10.65 -8.04
C VAL A 485 -14.31 9.21 -8.23
N ILE A 486 -15.13 8.70 -7.32
CA ILE A 486 -15.57 7.31 -7.39
C ILE A 486 -16.59 7.10 -8.51
N GLY A 487 -17.42 8.10 -8.82
CA GLY A 487 -18.25 8.09 -10.02
C GLY A 487 -17.43 7.92 -11.30
N VAL A 488 -16.30 8.66 -11.40
CA VAL A 488 -15.34 8.51 -12.51
C VAL A 488 -14.70 7.12 -12.50
N LEU A 489 -14.22 6.63 -11.36
CA LEU A 489 -13.61 5.29 -11.24
C LEU A 489 -14.60 4.16 -11.58
N CYS A 490 -15.87 4.27 -11.18
CA CYS A 490 -16.92 3.32 -11.54
C CYS A 490 -17.19 3.35 -13.05
N ALA A 491 -17.24 4.53 -13.66
CA ALA A 491 -17.38 4.65 -15.11
C ALA A 491 -16.17 4.07 -15.85
N MET A 492 -14.95 4.29 -15.36
CA MET A 492 -13.72 3.69 -15.89
C MET A 492 -13.76 2.16 -15.78
N ARG A 493 -14.18 1.60 -14.64
CA ARG A 493 -14.31 0.15 -14.46
C ARG A 493 -15.39 -0.47 -15.37
N GLN A 494 -16.53 0.20 -15.52
CA GLN A 494 -17.66 -0.34 -16.27
C GLN A 494 -17.51 -0.16 -17.78
N PHE A 495 -16.93 0.95 -18.24
CA PHE A 495 -16.84 1.29 -19.65
C PHE A 495 -15.41 1.25 -20.21
N GLY A 496 -14.38 1.24 -19.37
CA GLY A 496 -12.96 1.18 -19.77
C GLY A 496 -12.54 -0.18 -20.32
N PHE A 497 -11.27 -0.26 -20.75
CA PHE A 497 -10.46 -1.38 -21.29
C PHE A 497 -11.08 -2.81 -21.37
N GLN A 498 -12.26 -2.93 -21.96
CA GLN A 498 -13.00 -4.20 -22.04
C GLN A 498 -12.86 -4.90 -23.38
N ARG A 499 -12.33 -4.22 -24.40
CA ARG A 499 -12.05 -4.86 -25.68
C ARG A 499 -11.03 -5.99 -25.49
N GLU A 500 -11.26 -7.12 -26.16
CA GLU A 500 -10.42 -8.34 -26.10
C GLU A 500 -9.05 -8.11 -26.73
N ILE A 501 -8.23 -7.25 -26.12
CA ILE A 501 -6.79 -7.40 -26.26
C ILE A 501 -6.44 -8.50 -25.27
N SER A 502 -6.36 -9.76 -25.72
CA SER A 502 -5.90 -10.88 -24.89
C SER A 502 -4.53 -10.59 -24.25
N ALA A 503 -3.71 -9.78 -24.93
CA ALA A 503 -2.48 -9.24 -24.39
C ALA A 503 -2.74 -8.39 -23.12
N GLY A 504 -1.99 -8.70 -22.06
CA GLY A 504 -2.07 -8.00 -20.78
C GLY A 504 -3.26 -8.38 -19.88
N GLU A 505 -4.23 -9.19 -20.30
CA GLU A 505 -5.31 -9.65 -19.38
C GLU A 505 -4.74 -10.52 -18.24
N ARG A 506 -3.68 -11.29 -18.52
CA ARG A 506 -2.93 -12.03 -17.49
C ARG A 506 -2.26 -11.08 -16.48
N VAL A 507 -1.69 -9.96 -16.96
CA VAL A 507 -1.09 -8.92 -16.10
C VAL A 507 -2.15 -8.27 -15.21
N ARG A 508 -3.33 -7.96 -15.77
CA ARG A 508 -4.47 -7.44 -14.98
C ARG A 508 -4.90 -8.40 -13.88
N LEU A 509 -5.09 -9.68 -14.22
CA LEU A 509 -5.52 -10.67 -13.25
C LEU A 509 -4.46 -10.85 -12.14
N ALA A 510 -3.18 -10.93 -12.52
CA ALA A 510 -2.08 -11.03 -11.58
C ALA A 510 -1.99 -9.80 -10.67
N SER A 511 -2.09 -8.58 -11.22
CA SER A 511 -2.05 -7.34 -10.43
C SER A 511 -3.26 -7.22 -9.49
N MET A 512 -4.46 -7.59 -9.95
CA MET A 512 -5.66 -7.66 -9.10
C MET A 512 -5.48 -8.67 -7.95
N MET A 513 -4.91 -9.84 -8.21
CA MET A 513 -4.66 -10.84 -7.18
C MET A 513 -3.61 -10.37 -6.17
N ILE A 514 -2.48 -9.84 -6.64
CA ILE A 514 -1.40 -9.33 -5.77
C ILE A 514 -1.92 -8.18 -4.91
N LEU A 515 -2.55 -7.16 -5.51
CA LEU A 515 -3.13 -6.05 -4.78
C LEU A 515 -4.29 -6.49 -3.86
N GLY A 516 -5.07 -7.49 -4.27
CA GLY A 516 -6.08 -8.13 -3.43
C GLY A 516 -5.48 -8.82 -2.21
N LEU A 517 -4.36 -9.52 -2.35
CA LEU A 517 -3.63 -10.11 -1.23
C LEU A 517 -3.08 -9.03 -0.29
N VAL A 518 -2.52 -7.94 -0.83
CA VAL A 518 -2.09 -6.78 -0.05
C VAL A 518 -3.27 -6.19 0.72
N HIS A 519 -4.42 -6.02 0.08
CA HIS A 519 -5.66 -5.54 0.69
C HIS A 519 -6.10 -6.45 1.85
N ILE A 520 -6.11 -7.77 1.67
CA ILE A 520 -6.45 -8.72 2.73
C ILE A 520 -5.43 -8.70 3.87
N PHE A 521 -4.13 -8.66 3.57
CA PHE A 521 -3.09 -8.55 4.57
C PHE A 521 -3.26 -7.30 5.44
N LEU A 522 -3.51 -6.15 4.83
CA LEU A 522 -3.78 -4.90 5.54
C LEU A 522 -5.02 -5.01 6.43
N MET A 523 -6.07 -5.66 5.96
CA MET A 523 -7.27 -5.90 6.74
C MET A 523 -7.02 -6.88 7.90
N CYS A 524 -6.20 -7.92 7.73
CA CYS A 524 -5.74 -8.79 8.83
C CYS A 524 -5.00 -7.98 9.90
N LEU A 525 -4.08 -7.10 9.51
CA LEU A 525 -3.34 -6.25 10.43
C LEU A 525 -4.27 -5.36 11.28
N VAL A 526 -5.32 -4.81 10.65
CA VAL A 526 -6.30 -3.98 11.35
C VAL A 526 -7.21 -4.80 12.26
N CYS A 527 -7.65 -5.99 11.83
CA CYS A 527 -8.46 -6.85 12.70
C CYS A 527 -7.65 -7.36 13.89
N PHE A 528 -6.38 -7.70 13.67
CA PHE A 528 -5.42 -8.00 14.72
C PHE A 528 -5.27 -6.82 15.67
N ALA A 529 -5.21 -5.57 15.16
CA ALA A 529 -5.17 -4.36 15.99
C ALA A 529 -6.37 -4.26 16.93
N LEU A 530 -7.56 -4.55 16.42
CA LEU A 530 -8.78 -4.50 17.21
C LEU A 530 -8.80 -5.56 18.30
N GLU A 531 -8.31 -6.77 18.02
CA GLU A 531 -8.21 -7.83 19.01
C GLU A 531 -7.14 -7.50 20.07
N THR A 532 -5.97 -7.00 19.67
CA THR A 532 -4.92 -6.60 20.63
C THR A 532 -5.41 -5.46 21.50
N VAL A 533 -6.05 -4.41 20.96
CA VAL A 533 -6.61 -3.31 21.76
C VAL A 533 -7.57 -3.81 22.84
N TYR A 534 -8.34 -4.87 22.57
CA TYR A 534 -9.23 -5.46 23.57
C TYR A 534 -8.45 -6.25 24.64
N GLN A 535 -7.43 -7.01 24.24
CA GLN A 535 -6.56 -7.73 25.17
C GLN A 535 -5.70 -6.78 26.02
N ASP A 536 -5.29 -5.66 25.46
CA ASP A 536 -4.42 -4.66 26.08
C ASP A 536 -5.10 -3.96 27.27
N GLN A 537 -6.43 -3.93 27.32
CA GLN A 537 -7.14 -3.46 28.53
C GLN A 537 -6.90 -4.38 29.74
N ASN A 538 -6.45 -5.62 29.51
CA ASN A 538 -6.22 -6.62 30.55
C ASN A 538 -4.72 -6.85 30.85
N TRP A 539 -3.80 -6.46 29.96
CA TRP A 539 -2.37 -6.59 30.23
C TRP A 539 -1.90 -5.51 31.20
N SER A 540 -1.02 -5.89 32.13
CA SER A 540 -0.42 -5.00 33.12
C SER A 540 0.86 -5.61 33.63
N ALA A 541 1.90 -4.80 33.79
CA ALA A 541 3.12 -5.22 34.46
C ALA A 541 2.87 -5.54 35.95
N PHE A 542 1.78 -5.03 36.54
CA PHE A 542 1.39 -5.25 37.94
C PHE A 542 0.33 -6.36 38.10
N GLY A 543 0.41 -7.42 37.29
CA GLY A 543 -0.46 -8.59 37.42
C GLY A 543 -1.96 -8.28 37.26
N ALA A 544 -2.85 -9.06 37.88
CA ALA A 544 -4.29 -8.77 37.89
C ALA A 544 -4.66 -7.69 38.94
N SER A 545 -3.84 -7.53 39.97
CA SER A 545 -3.95 -6.53 41.03
C SER A 545 -2.56 -6.26 41.60
N MET A 546 -2.27 -5.01 41.96
CA MET A 546 -1.06 -4.67 42.68
C MET A 546 -0.90 -5.48 43.98
N ASN A 547 -1.98 -5.74 44.70
CA ASN A 547 -1.95 -6.46 45.98
C ASN A 547 -1.54 -7.93 45.83
N THR A 548 -1.76 -8.52 44.66
CA THR A 548 -1.40 -9.92 44.35
C THR A 548 -0.06 -10.03 43.62
N THR A 549 0.53 -8.89 43.24
CA THR A 549 1.78 -8.89 42.47
C THR A 549 2.95 -9.10 43.40
N THR A 550 3.78 -10.09 43.10
CA THR A 550 5.06 -10.26 43.78
C THR A 550 6.06 -9.26 43.21
N PHE A 551 6.83 -8.64 44.08
CA PHE A 551 7.83 -7.65 43.68
C PHE A 551 9.24 -8.09 44.04
N TYR A 552 10.19 -7.78 43.17
CA TYR A 552 11.61 -7.92 43.38
C TYR A 552 12.21 -6.60 43.91
N PRO A 553 12.87 -6.61 45.08
CA PRO A 553 13.49 -5.41 45.64
C PRO A 553 14.79 -5.07 44.90
N ILE A 554 14.90 -3.83 44.46
CA ILE A 554 16.09 -3.22 43.89
C ILE A 554 16.71 -2.34 44.97
N GLN A 555 17.88 -2.75 45.44
CA GLN A 555 18.59 -2.04 46.49
C GLN A 555 19.11 -0.68 46.01
N SER A 556 19.05 0.33 46.87
CA SER A 556 19.77 1.58 46.64
C SER A 556 21.26 1.31 46.82
N HIS A 557 22.04 1.36 45.73
CA HIS A 557 23.49 1.31 45.86
C HIS A 557 24.01 2.70 46.23
N PRO A 558 24.75 2.86 47.34
CA PRO A 558 25.49 4.09 47.57
C PRO A 558 26.50 4.21 46.42
N VAL A 559 26.55 5.38 45.77
CA VAL A 559 27.45 5.66 44.65
C VAL A 559 28.89 5.51 45.13
N ARG A 560 29.45 4.29 45.07
CA ARG A 560 30.82 3.97 45.50
C ARG A 560 31.61 3.35 44.35
N SER A 561 32.27 4.26 43.65
CA SER A 561 33.68 4.21 43.21
C SER A 561 34.19 3.26 42.11
N TYR A 562 33.40 2.57 41.29
CA TYR A 562 33.98 1.93 40.09
C TYR A 562 33.10 2.13 38.83
N GLU A 563 33.73 2.72 37.79
CA GLU A 563 33.24 2.85 36.40
C GLU A 563 31.80 3.36 36.24
N MET A 564 31.56 4.61 36.63
CA MET A 564 30.23 5.21 36.57
C MET A 564 29.76 5.41 35.12
N TYR A 565 28.83 4.56 34.68
CA TYR A 565 28.01 4.84 33.52
C TYR A 565 27.34 6.23 33.69
N PRO A 566 27.42 7.14 32.71
CA PRO A 566 26.81 8.48 32.80
C PRO A 566 25.33 8.45 33.18
N LEU A 567 24.62 7.39 32.76
CA LEU A 567 23.23 7.09 33.13
C LEU A 567 22.98 7.11 34.64
N CYS A 568 23.92 6.61 35.45
CA CYS A 568 23.76 6.47 36.90
C CYS A 568 23.87 7.81 37.66
N LEU A 569 24.52 8.81 37.04
CA LEU A 569 24.84 10.08 37.66
C LEU A 569 23.86 11.21 37.32
N SER A 570 23.12 11.07 36.22
CA SER A 570 22.22 12.12 35.76
C SER A 570 21.04 12.33 36.73
N ARG A 571 20.93 13.56 37.25
CA ARG A 571 19.87 14.04 38.15
C ARG A 571 19.19 15.27 37.54
N PHE A 572 17.87 15.33 37.66
CA PHE A 572 17.05 16.40 37.10
C PHE A 572 16.13 16.96 38.21
N PRO A 573 16.03 18.28 38.37
CA PRO A 573 15.25 18.88 39.45
C PRO A 573 13.75 18.60 39.30
N ALA A 574 13.06 18.23 40.37
CA ALA A 574 11.62 18.02 40.39
C ALA A 574 11.02 18.49 41.72
N GLY A 575 10.84 19.82 41.85
CA GLY A 575 10.37 20.43 43.09
C GLY A 575 11.37 20.25 44.23
N ARG A 576 10.97 19.50 45.25
CA ARG A 576 11.83 19.16 46.40
C ARG A 576 12.70 17.91 46.17
N ASP A 577 12.39 17.15 45.13
CA ASP A 577 13.05 15.90 44.79
C ASP A 577 13.89 16.05 43.51
N GLU A 578 14.63 14.99 43.18
CA GLU A 578 15.37 14.86 41.92
C GLU A 578 14.91 13.60 41.20
N LEU A 579 14.64 13.71 39.91
CA LEU A 579 14.38 12.58 39.02
C LEU A 579 15.68 12.08 38.40
N SER A 580 15.81 10.76 38.30
CA SER A 580 16.85 10.09 37.54
C SER A 580 16.37 9.69 36.15
N VAL A 581 17.28 9.25 35.28
CA VAL A 581 16.90 8.71 33.96
C VAL A 581 15.98 7.49 34.12
N ALA A 582 16.20 6.61 35.12
CA ALA A 582 15.30 5.48 35.33
C ALA A 582 13.90 5.90 35.77
N ASP A 583 13.77 7.02 36.48
CA ASP A 583 12.46 7.53 36.91
C ASP A 583 11.62 7.98 35.71
N PHE A 584 12.23 8.65 34.73
CA PHE A 584 11.56 8.97 33.47
C PHE A 584 11.17 7.71 32.68
N GLY A 585 12.03 6.68 32.70
CA GLY A 585 11.72 5.40 32.07
C GLY A 585 10.56 4.67 32.77
N LEU A 586 10.50 4.71 34.11
CA LEU A 586 9.38 4.20 34.89
C LEU A 586 8.07 4.94 34.55
N MET A 587 8.09 6.27 34.53
CA MET A 587 6.94 7.08 34.15
C MET A 587 6.49 6.80 32.71
N ALA A 588 7.43 6.67 31.76
CA ALA A 588 7.11 6.24 30.40
C ALA A 588 6.51 4.83 30.38
N SER A 589 6.98 3.91 31.22
CA SER A 589 6.46 2.55 31.33
C SER A 589 5.02 2.51 31.88
N LEU A 590 4.67 3.41 32.81
CA LEU A 590 3.32 3.50 33.38
C LEU A 590 2.28 3.88 32.33
N THR A 591 2.67 4.49 31.21
CA THR A 591 1.73 4.83 30.13
C THR A 591 1.16 3.62 29.39
N TYR A 592 1.82 2.46 29.51
CA TYR A 592 1.35 1.18 28.96
C TYR A 592 0.28 0.54 29.84
N GLU A 593 0.17 0.92 31.12
CA GLU A 593 -0.82 0.39 32.04
C GLU A 593 -2.25 0.83 31.67
N PRO A 594 -3.29 0.06 32.02
CA PRO A 594 -4.68 0.50 31.93
C PRO A 594 -4.90 1.81 32.71
N PRO A 595 -5.74 2.76 32.24
CA PRO A 595 -5.91 4.07 32.89
C PRO A 595 -6.26 4.00 34.38
N SER A 596 -7.01 2.98 34.80
CA SER A 596 -7.37 2.73 36.19
C SER A 596 -6.17 2.42 37.10
N ARG A 597 -5.09 1.86 36.54
CA ARG A 597 -3.89 1.42 37.29
C ARG A 597 -2.74 2.41 37.25
N VAL A 598 -2.75 3.34 36.30
CA VAL A 598 -1.69 4.36 36.18
C VAL A 598 -1.51 5.12 37.49
N GLY A 599 -2.60 5.50 38.16
CA GLY A 599 -2.54 6.22 39.44
C GLY A 599 -2.02 5.37 40.60
N GLU A 600 -2.30 4.07 40.62
CA GLU A 600 -1.75 3.13 41.62
C GLU A 600 -0.25 2.91 41.38
N GLY A 601 0.14 2.66 40.12
CA GLY A 601 1.53 2.61 39.65
C GLY A 601 2.33 3.84 40.05
N LEU A 602 1.77 5.02 39.82
CA LEU A 602 2.40 6.28 40.17
C LEU A 602 2.58 6.43 41.68
N ARG A 603 1.55 6.17 42.49
CA ARG A 603 1.65 6.26 43.95
C ARG A 603 2.67 5.29 44.55
N HIS A 604 2.82 4.11 43.94
CA HIS A 604 3.79 3.11 44.37
C HIS A 604 5.24 3.57 44.14
N TYR A 605 5.55 4.06 42.93
CA TYR A 605 6.91 4.45 42.57
C TYR A 605 7.28 5.88 42.99
N PHE A 606 6.31 6.79 42.97
CA PHE A 606 6.49 8.24 43.12
C PHE A 606 5.49 8.79 44.14
N PRO A 607 5.62 8.47 45.44
CA PRO A 607 4.80 9.09 46.47
C PRO A 607 5.03 10.60 46.45
N GLY A 608 3.95 11.39 46.45
CA GLY A 608 4.02 12.86 46.26
C GLY A 608 3.75 13.32 44.82
N TRP A 609 3.33 12.40 43.94
CA TRP A 609 2.92 12.69 42.57
C TRP A 609 1.49 12.23 42.32
N HIS A 610 0.78 12.95 41.44
CA HIS A 610 -0.56 12.62 41.00
C HIS A 610 -0.68 12.66 39.47
N VAL A 611 -1.73 12.00 38.96
CA VAL A 611 -2.07 12.04 37.53
C VAL A 611 -2.90 13.29 37.28
N GLU A 612 -2.37 14.21 36.48
CA GLU A 612 -3.03 15.45 36.13
C GLU A 612 -4.13 15.20 35.09
N LYS A 613 -5.29 15.84 35.27
CA LYS A 613 -6.41 15.69 34.35
C LYS A 613 -6.05 16.32 33.00
N LYS A 614 -6.30 15.60 31.90
CA LYS A 614 -6.10 16.15 30.56
C LYS A 614 -7.04 17.33 30.31
N PRO A 615 -6.59 18.38 29.60
CA PRO A 615 -7.48 19.45 29.16
C PRO A 615 -8.58 18.87 28.26
N ASP A 616 -9.82 19.27 28.49
CA ASP A 616 -10.99 18.73 27.75
C ASP A 616 -10.88 18.99 26.23
N SER A 617 -10.15 20.04 25.84
CA SER A 617 -9.84 20.39 24.45
C SER A 617 -8.87 19.43 23.75
N ALA A 618 -8.15 18.57 24.48
CA ALA A 618 -7.40 17.45 23.90
C ALA A 618 -8.30 16.26 23.51
N GLY A 619 -9.64 16.39 23.64
CA GLY A 619 -10.56 15.27 23.82
C GLY A 619 -11.13 14.55 22.58
N SER A 620 -11.01 15.03 21.34
CA SER A 620 -11.75 14.39 20.23
C SER A 620 -10.94 13.46 19.32
N MET A 621 -9.61 13.60 19.21
CA MET A 621 -8.77 12.75 18.35
C MET A 621 -7.42 12.45 19.01
N ASN A 622 -7.44 11.61 20.05
CA ASN A 622 -6.21 11.15 20.71
C ASN A 622 -5.64 9.92 20.00
N TRP A 623 -4.89 10.15 18.92
CA TRP A 623 -4.14 9.11 18.22
C TRP A 623 -3.09 8.50 19.14
N VAL A 624 -2.28 9.34 19.78
CA VAL A 624 -1.27 8.92 20.75
C VAL A 624 -1.80 9.04 22.17
N ARG A 625 -1.62 7.99 22.98
CA ARG A 625 -1.93 8.03 24.40
C ARG A 625 -0.76 8.66 25.16
N PHE A 626 -1.06 9.64 26.01
CA PHE A 626 -0.10 10.22 26.95
C PHE A 626 -0.73 10.36 28.33
N VAL A 627 0.09 10.54 29.36
CA VAL A 627 -0.29 10.80 30.75
C VAL A 627 0.55 11.96 31.27
N MET A 628 -0.05 12.85 32.04
CA MET A 628 0.66 13.94 32.70
C MET A 628 0.79 13.58 34.18
N PHE A 629 2.02 13.51 34.66
CA PHE A 629 2.35 13.28 36.06
C PHE A 629 2.82 14.58 36.66
N THR A 630 2.23 15.00 37.77
CA THR A 630 2.54 16.28 38.40
C THR A 630 2.87 16.08 39.87
N THR A 631 3.87 16.81 40.36
CA THR A 631 4.20 16.82 41.79
C THR A 631 3.06 17.43 42.60
N ASP A 632 2.84 16.99 43.83
CA ASP A 632 1.74 17.50 44.68
C ASP A 632 1.88 18.99 45.02
N ASP A 633 3.09 19.55 44.94
CA ASP A 633 3.36 20.98 45.06
C ASP A 633 3.21 21.76 43.74
N ASN A 634 2.80 21.09 42.65
CA ASN A 634 2.61 21.64 41.31
C ASN A 634 3.85 22.32 40.71
N SER A 635 5.05 22.04 41.21
CA SER A 635 6.30 22.63 40.71
C SER A 635 6.82 21.93 39.45
N THR A 636 6.44 20.69 39.20
CA THR A 636 6.98 19.90 38.08
C THR A 636 5.92 19.01 37.45
N THR A 637 5.89 18.97 36.11
CA THR A 637 5.07 18.06 35.32
C THR A 637 5.95 17.24 34.37
N VAL A 638 5.74 15.94 34.34
CA VAL A 638 6.26 15.03 33.31
C VAL A 638 5.12 14.60 32.39
N ILE A 639 5.21 14.95 31.11
CA ILE A 639 4.28 14.50 30.08
C ILE A 639 4.85 13.22 29.46
N ALA A 640 4.36 12.07 29.91
CA ALA A 640 4.80 10.77 29.45
C ALA A 640 3.93 10.28 28.29
N VAL A 641 4.56 9.94 27.17
CA VAL A 641 3.91 9.51 25.93
C VAL A 641 4.07 7.99 25.77
N ARG A 642 2.95 7.30 25.59
CA ARG A 642 2.92 5.85 25.31
C ARG A 642 3.53 5.57 23.95
N GLY A 643 4.35 4.54 23.89
CA GLY A 643 4.79 3.99 22.62
C GLY A 643 3.85 2.91 22.10
N THR A 644 4.42 2.03 21.28
CA THR A 644 3.68 1.03 20.52
C THR A 644 3.20 -0.09 21.42
N LEU A 645 1.88 -0.20 21.57
CA LEU A 645 1.24 -1.31 22.27
C LEU A 645 0.36 -2.12 21.30
N ASP A 646 -0.43 -1.43 20.49
CA ASP A 646 -1.35 -2.06 19.54
C ASP A 646 -0.82 -1.98 18.10
N SER A 647 -1.37 -2.76 17.17
CA SER A 647 -0.89 -2.68 15.78
C SER A 647 -1.33 -1.42 15.03
N LEU A 648 -2.22 -0.59 15.58
CA LEU A 648 -2.40 0.77 15.04
C LEU A 648 -1.17 1.61 15.34
N ASP A 649 -0.63 1.53 16.56
CA ASP A 649 0.63 2.19 16.89
C ASP A 649 1.74 1.73 15.92
N VAL A 650 1.77 0.44 15.51
CA VAL A 650 2.69 -0.07 14.48
C VAL A 650 2.43 0.58 13.11
N LEU A 651 1.16 0.75 12.72
CA LEU A 651 0.83 1.46 11.49
C LEU A 651 1.29 2.92 11.57
N HIS A 652 1.16 3.57 12.73
CA HIS A 652 1.71 4.90 12.95
C HIS A 652 3.23 4.91 12.83
N ASP A 653 3.91 3.91 13.39
CA ASP A 653 5.35 3.75 13.26
C ASP A 653 5.78 3.68 11.79
N VAL A 654 5.08 2.85 11.01
CA VAL A 654 5.33 2.75 9.56
C VAL A 654 5.05 4.09 8.89
N THR A 655 3.96 4.79 9.21
CA THR A 655 3.67 6.07 8.53
C THR A 655 4.68 7.16 8.84
N LEU A 656 5.10 7.30 10.10
CA LEU A 656 6.01 8.35 10.55
C LEU A 656 7.46 8.08 10.12
N TRP A 657 7.92 6.84 10.26
CA TRP A 657 9.35 6.52 10.10
C TRP A 657 9.71 5.73 8.85
N LEU A 658 8.76 5.19 8.07
CA LEU A 658 9.11 4.51 6.80
C LEU A 658 9.79 5.48 5.83
N VAL A 659 9.28 6.70 5.72
CA VAL A 659 9.86 7.72 4.85
C VAL A 659 11.29 8.07 5.28
N PRO A 660 11.54 8.47 6.54
CA PRO A 660 12.88 8.61 7.13
C PRO A 660 13.80 7.40 6.92
N ALA A 661 13.30 6.18 7.13
CA ALA A 661 14.08 4.95 6.98
C ALA A 661 14.55 4.74 5.54
N VAL A 662 13.71 5.05 4.57
CA VAL A 662 14.06 5.01 3.14
C VAL A 662 15.07 6.11 2.81
N MET A 663 14.84 7.34 3.32
CA MET A 663 15.74 8.47 3.11
C MET A 663 17.15 8.21 3.66
N GLN A 664 17.27 7.57 4.82
CA GLN A 664 18.55 7.22 5.46
C GLN A 664 19.37 6.21 4.65
N ARG A 665 18.72 5.34 3.86
CA ARG A 665 19.38 4.37 2.97
C ARG A 665 19.71 4.94 1.60
N GLY A 666 19.19 6.11 1.27
CA GLY A 666 19.43 6.77 -0.02
C GLY A 666 20.83 7.40 -0.08
N PRO A 667 21.51 7.34 -1.23
CA PRO A 667 22.75 8.08 -1.42
C PRO A 667 22.40 9.59 -1.46
N SER A 668 22.73 10.35 -0.42
CA SER A 668 22.77 11.83 -0.36
C SER A 668 21.50 12.64 0.00
N LYS A 669 21.75 13.92 0.32
CA LYS A 669 20.97 14.87 1.16
C LYS A 669 19.43 14.77 1.02
N PRO A 670 18.70 14.43 2.10
CA PRO A 670 17.26 14.13 2.12
C PRO A 670 16.30 15.30 1.86
N ALA A 671 16.81 16.52 1.74
CA ALA A 671 16.08 17.76 2.00
C ALA A 671 15.15 18.27 0.89
N VAL A 672 14.94 17.57 -0.23
CA VAL A 672 14.21 18.19 -1.37
C VAL A 672 13.00 17.38 -1.82
N ASN A 673 12.83 16.14 -1.35
CA ASN A 673 11.83 15.23 -1.89
C ASN A 673 10.89 14.58 -0.86
N SER A 674 10.85 15.06 0.40
CA SER A 674 9.97 14.51 1.45
C SER A 674 8.50 14.59 1.07
N ASP A 675 8.06 15.74 0.55
CA ASP A 675 6.64 16.04 0.33
C ASP A 675 6.06 15.20 -0.82
N ARG A 676 6.95 14.62 -1.63
CA ARG A 676 6.62 13.82 -2.81
C ARG A 676 6.51 12.33 -2.52
N ILE A 677 6.91 11.89 -1.32
CA ILE A 677 6.72 10.50 -0.93
C ILE A 677 5.25 10.36 -0.54
N PRO A 678 4.45 9.55 -1.25
CA PRO A 678 2.99 9.60 -1.15
C PRO A 678 2.48 9.59 0.29
N LEU A 679 3.10 8.78 1.15
CA LEU A 679 2.80 8.64 2.58
C LEU A 679 2.84 9.95 3.41
N SER A 680 3.49 11.01 2.92
CA SER A 680 3.53 12.35 3.53
C SER A 680 2.16 13.04 3.60
N THR A 681 1.23 12.68 2.72
CA THR A 681 -0.13 13.26 2.67
C THR A 681 -1.08 12.72 3.75
N ILE A 682 -0.68 11.69 4.49
CA ILE A 682 -1.31 11.40 5.79
C ILE A 682 -0.96 12.59 6.66
N ASN A 683 -1.93 13.20 7.35
CA ASN A 683 -1.65 14.31 8.27
C ASN A 683 -0.88 13.76 9.48
N GLN A 684 0.40 13.45 9.29
CA GLN A 684 1.27 12.84 10.29
C GLN A 684 1.41 13.75 11.50
N GLN A 685 1.28 15.07 11.31
CA GLN A 685 1.20 16.05 12.39
C GLN A 685 0.03 15.78 13.34
N GLN A 686 -1.13 15.29 12.87
CA GLN A 686 -2.25 14.92 13.75
C GLN A 686 -1.86 13.86 14.79
N THR A 687 -0.87 13.01 14.49
CA THR A 687 -0.42 11.96 15.41
C THR A 687 0.07 12.54 16.73
N PHE A 688 0.89 13.60 16.70
CA PHE A 688 1.46 14.21 17.91
C PHE A 688 0.80 15.54 18.33
N ARG A 689 -0.09 16.12 17.50
CA ARG A 689 -0.77 17.40 17.79
C ARG A 689 -1.52 17.41 19.12
N SER A 690 -2.10 16.28 19.55
CA SER A 690 -2.79 16.19 20.84
C SER A 690 -1.83 16.36 22.03
N VAL A 691 -0.65 15.74 21.96
CA VAL A 691 0.42 15.87 22.95
C VAL A 691 0.99 17.29 22.93
N LEU A 692 1.28 17.81 21.74
CA LEU A 692 1.76 19.18 21.54
C LEU A 692 0.80 20.21 22.12
N TYR A 693 -0.49 20.12 21.78
CA TYR A 693 -1.51 21.04 22.27
C TYR A 693 -1.65 20.97 23.79
N ALA A 694 -1.65 19.77 24.37
CA ALA A 694 -1.68 19.60 25.82
C ALA A 694 -0.44 20.23 26.48
N ALA A 695 0.75 20.02 25.92
CA ALA A 695 1.98 20.64 26.42
C ALA A 695 1.91 22.17 26.36
N LYS A 696 1.55 22.75 25.20
CA LYS A 696 1.38 24.21 25.04
C LYS A 696 0.36 24.78 26.03
N PHE A 697 -0.78 24.10 26.18
CA PHE A 697 -1.82 24.52 27.12
C PHE A 697 -1.29 24.55 28.55
N MET A 698 -0.64 23.49 29.01
CA MET A 698 -0.11 23.41 30.37
C MET A 698 0.99 24.44 30.63
N MET A 699 1.95 24.57 29.70
CA MET A 699 3.04 25.54 29.83
C MET A 699 2.54 26.98 29.89
N LYS A 700 1.45 27.29 29.18
CA LYS A 700 0.79 28.59 29.23
C LYS A 700 0.03 28.81 30.54
N GLU A 701 -0.70 27.80 31.02
CA GLU A 701 -1.52 27.89 32.23
C GLU A 701 -0.65 27.97 33.51
N TYR A 702 0.45 27.21 33.55
CA TYR A 702 1.38 27.18 34.69
C TYR A 702 2.81 27.47 34.22
N PRO A 703 3.15 28.74 33.93
CA PRO A 703 4.46 29.12 33.37
C PRO A 703 5.63 28.96 34.35
N ASN A 704 5.36 28.94 35.66
CA ASN A 704 6.38 28.75 36.70
C ASN A 704 6.71 27.28 36.96
N ARG A 705 6.08 26.34 36.25
CA ARG A 705 6.25 24.90 36.43
C ARG A 705 7.38 24.40 35.54
N LEU A 706 8.18 23.46 36.05
CA LEU A 706 9.16 22.73 35.25
C LEU A 706 8.47 21.64 34.44
N TYR A 707 8.79 21.55 33.14
CA TYR A 707 8.19 20.56 32.25
C TYR A 707 9.25 19.62 31.68
N TYR A 708 8.90 18.32 31.73
CA TYR A 708 9.66 17.26 31.10
C TYR A 708 8.77 16.50 30.12
N LEU A 709 9.34 16.05 29.01
CA LEU A 709 8.73 15.07 28.12
C LEU A 709 9.41 13.72 28.33
N ALA A 710 8.64 12.65 28.39
CA ALA A 710 9.19 11.30 28.48
C ALA A 710 8.47 10.36 27.52
N GLY A 711 9.15 9.37 26.97
CA GLY A 711 8.49 8.40 26.12
C GLY A 711 9.38 7.24 25.69
N HIS A 712 8.73 6.13 25.33
CA HIS A 712 9.39 4.93 24.85
C HIS A 712 8.96 4.60 23.43
N SER A 713 9.85 4.04 22.58
CA SER A 713 9.51 3.63 21.21
C SER A 713 8.85 4.78 20.43
N LEU A 714 7.71 4.54 19.74
CA LEU A 714 6.83 5.55 19.14
C LEU A 714 6.66 6.80 20.03
N GLY A 715 6.38 6.60 21.32
CA GLY A 715 6.12 7.68 22.27
C GLY A 715 7.35 8.54 22.54
N GLY A 716 8.54 7.95 22.53
CA GLY A 716 9.79 8.70 22.63
C GLY A 716 10.10 9.49 21.36
N GLY A 717 9.77 8.95 20.19
CA GLY A 717 9.86 9.68 18.92
C GLY A 717 8.90 10.87 18.87
N VAL A 718 7.65 10.65 19.30
CA VAL A 718 6.63 11.70 19.43
C VAL A 718 7.05 12.77 20.43
N ALA A 719 7.58 12.40 21.59
CA ALA A 719 8.07 13.35 22.60
C ALA A 719 9.16 14.26 22.02
N LYS A 720 10.12 13.71 21.27
CA LYS A 720 11.16 14.49 20.58
C LYS A 720 10.57 15.44 19.52
N LEU A 721 9.57 15.01 18.75
CA LEU A 721 8.91 15.87 17.76
C LEU A 721 8.15 17.02 18.44
N VAL A 722 7.52 16.77 19.59
CA VAL A 722 6.85 17.80 20.39
C VAL A 722 7.86 18.79 20.96
N GLU A 723 9.01 18.32 21.46
CA GLU A 723 10.10 19.18 21.93
C GLU A 723 10.61 20.10 20.83
N LEU A 724 10.86 19.58 19.62
CA LEU A 724 11.32 20.36 18.48
C LEU A 724 10.38 21.54 18.20
N GLU A 725 9.08 21.25 18.08
CA GLU A 725 8.07 22.26 17.81
C GLU A 725 7.94 23.28 18.95
N LEU A 726 7.96 22.83 20.20
CA LEU A 726 7.94 23.71 21.37
C LEU A 726 9.20 24.57 21.45
N SER A 727 10.38 24.03 21.11
CA SER A 727 11.64 24.78 21.13
C SER A 727 11.61 25.93 20.12
N GLN A 728 11.04 25.71 18.94
CA GLN A 728 10.88 26.76 17.94
C GLN A 728 9.98 27.89 18.44
N GLU A 729 8.85 27.57 19.09
CA GLU A 729 7.91 28.58 19.62
C GLU A 729 8.43 29.28 20.88
N LEU A 730 9.09 28.54 21.77
CA LEU A 730 9.52 29.03 23.08
C LEU A 730 10.87 29.76 23.06
N ARG A 731 11.60 29.73 21.93
CA ARG A 731 12.87 30.46 21.74
C ARG A 731 12.89 31.89 22.27
N GLN A 732 11.74 32.57 22.27
CA GLN A 732 11.61 33.95 22.76
C GLN A 732 11.05 34.07 24.19
N THR A 733 10.38 33.04 24.71
CA THR A 733 9.56 33.14 25.94
C THR A 733 10.08 32.31 27.10
N GLY A 734 10.93 31.31 26.86
CA GLY A 734 11.51 30.50 27.92
C GLY A 734 12.28 29.28 27.42
N PRO A 735 12.88 28.50 28.35
CA PRO A 735 13.56 27.27 27.98
C PRO A 735 12.55 26.22 27.51
N PRO A 736 12.86 25.42 26.48
CA PRO A 736 12.04 24.28 26.09
C PRO A 736 12.03 23.20 27.18
N PRO A 737 11.01 22.33 27.20
CA PRO A 737 11.01 21.18 28.10
C PRO A 737 12.13 20.21 27.75
N LEU A 738 12.74 19.58 28.76
CA LEU A 738 13.76 18.55 28.56
C LEU A 738 13.07 17.21 28.20
N THR A 739 13.57 16.51 27.18
CA THR A 739 13.01 15.23 26.73
C THR A 739 13.85 14.02 27.12
N MET A 740 13.19 12.98 27.61
CA MET A 740 13.77 11.69 27.99
C MET A 740 13.16 10.58 27.14
N ALA A 741 13.92 10.09 26.17
CA ALA A 741 13.44 9.09 25.21
C ALA A 741 14.14 7.74 25.41
N PHE A 742 13.36 6.65 25.39
CA PHE A 742 13.85 5.28 25.59
C PHE A 742 13.59 4.44 24.36
N ALA A 743 14.62 3.78 23.83
CA ALA A 743 14.52 2.91 22.67
C ALA A 743 13.76 3.56 21.48
N ALA A 744 13.86 4.89 21.38
CA ALA A 744 13.03 5.69 20.49
C ALA A 744 13.73 5.90 19.14
N PRO A 745 13.00 5.96 18.02
CA PRO A 745 13.61 6.29 16.74
C PRO A 745 14.22 7.70 16.75
N GLY A 746 15.08 7.95 15.76
CA GLY A 746 15.52 9.29 15.42
C GLY A 746 14.36 10.15 14.93
N VAL A 747 14.57 11.46 14.86
CA VAL A 747 13.54 12.40 14.39
C VAL A 747 14.07 13.41 13.38
N PHE A 748 15.31 13.26 12.90
CA PHE A 748 15.91 14.27 12.04
C PHE A 748 15.21 14.39 10.68
N HIS A 749 15.11 13.29 9.94
CA HIS A 749 14.39 13.27 8.67
C HIS A 749 12.88 13.35 8.90
N SER A 750 12.39 12.78 10.00
CA SER A 750 10.98 12.87 10.37
C SER A 750 10.55 14.32 10.57
N ALA A 751 11.31 15.11 11.34
CA ALA A 751 11.06 16.53 11.54
C ALA A 751 11.12 17.29 10.21
N PHE A 752 12.07 16.95 9.35
CA PHE A 752 12.14 17.54 8.01
C PHE A 752 10.86 17.26 7.20
N VAL A 753 10.38 16.02 7.17
CA VAL A 753 9.13 15.64 6.47
C VAL A 753 7.90 16.32 7.07
N LEU A 754 7.91 16.53 8.39
CA LEU A 754 6.76 17.05 9.13
C LEU A 754 6.67 18.58 9.13
N PHE A 755 7.81 19.27 9.11
CA PHE A 755 7.91 20.72 9.30
C PHE A 755 8.50 21.46 8.08
N GLY A 756 8.99 20.72 7.07
CA GLY A 756 9.79 21.24 5.95
C GLY A 756 9.08 22.20 4.99
N ASP A 757 7.76 22.33 5.05
CA ASP A 757 7.00 23.29 4.22
C ASP A 757 7.34 24.76 4.52
N GLN A 758 8.08 25.06 5.60
CA GLN A 758 8.55 26.41 5.90
C GLN A 758 10.00 26.60 5.41
N PRO A 759 10.26 27.34 4.32
CA PRO A 759 11.60 27.48 3.74
C PRO A 759 12.63 28.14 4.67
N GLU A 760 12.19 28.94 5.64
CA GLU A 760 13.05 29.53 6.69
C GLU A 760 13.49 28.50 7.75
N SER A 761 12.85 27.32 7.80
CA SER A 761 13.13 26.28 8.79
C SER A 761 14.38 25.46 8.49
N PHE A 762 14.93 25.49 7.27
CA PHE A 762 16.02 24.56 6.92
C PHE A 762 17.35 24.90 7.59
N GLU A 763 17.78 26.17 7.54
CA GLU A 763 18.92 26.64 8.33
C GLU A 763 18.62 26.57 9.84
N GLY A 764 17.36 26.75 10.22
CA GLY A 764 16.86 26.51 11.57
C GLY A 764 17.03 25.06 12.02
N LEU A 765 16.85 24.07 11.15
CA LEU A 765 16.88 22.65 11.51
C LEU A 765 18.33 22.15 11.73
N GLU A 766 19.30 22.71 11.00
CA GLU A 766 20.71 22.46 11.27
C GLU A 766 21.20 23.14 12.55
N SER A 767 20.73 24.35 12.87
CA SER A 767 21.06 24.98 14.17
C SER A 767 20.35 24.28 15.34
N MET A 768 19.12 23.81 15.16
CA MET A 768 18.40 22.98 16.15
C MET A 768 19.13 21.66 16.46
N LYS A 769 20.05 21.22 15.60
CA LYS A 769 20.85 20.01 15.79
C LYS A 769 21.70 20.06 17.07
N GLU A 770 22.10 21.25 17.50
CA GLU A 770 22.94 21.47 18.67
C GLU A 770 22.14 21.92 19.90
N GLU A 771 20.91 22.40 19.71
CA GLU A 771 20.09 23.02 20.76
C GLU A 771 19.05 22.09 21.42
N MET A 772 18.82 20.89 20.87
CA MET A 772 17.83 19.96 21.47
C MET A 772 18.26 19.50 22.87
N ALA A 773 17.40 19.77 23.85
CA ALA A 773 17.52 19.35 25.23
C ALA A 773 16.98 17.92 25.41
N THR A 774 17.44 16.98 24.57
CA THR A 774 17.02 15.58 24.58
C THR A 774 18.10 14.67 25.16
N PHE A 775 17.69 13.70 25.97
CA PHE A 775 18.47 12.52 26.31
C PHE A 775 17.78 11.27 25.76
N THR A 776 18.51 10.49 24.94
CA THR A 776 18.01 9.25 24.35
C THR A 776 18.77 8.06 24.90
N VAL A 777 18.09 7.19 25.63
CA VAL A 777 18.62 5.87 26.02
C VAL A 777 18.47 4.90 24.85
N MET A 778 19.58 4.49 24.24
CA MET A 778 19.62 3.68 23.02
C MET A 778 20.23 2.30 23.28
N PRO A 779 19.43 1.22 23.32
CA PRO A 779 19.95 -0.14 23.43
C PRO A 779 20.74 -0.56 22.18
N HIS A 780 21.91 -1.21 22.33
CA HIS A 780 22.82 -1.53 21.21
C HIS A 780 22.19 -2.33 20.04
N HIS A 781 21.33 -3.31 20.37
CA HIS A 781 20.70 -4.19 19.38
C HIS A 781 19.27 -3.80 19.04
N ASP A 782 18.75 -2.69 19.58
CA ASP A 782 17.42 -2.21 19.20
C ASP A 782 17.44 -1.68 17.75
N ILE A 783 16.55 -2.22 16.92
CA ILE A 783 16.39 -1.81 15.52
C ILE A 783 15.62 -0.50 15.39
N VAL A 784 14.67 -0.23 16.30
CA VAL A 784 13.80 0.95 16.22
C VAL A 784 14.60 2.21 16.48
N SER A 785 15.47 2.20 17.50
CA SER A 785 16.39 3.30 17.76
C SER A 785 17.40 3.59 16.64
N LYS A 786 17.54 2.70 15.64
CA LYS A 786 18.43 2.91 14.49
C LYS A 786 17.72 3.52 13.28
N ILE A 787 16.39 3.63 13.33
CA ILE A 787 15.59 4.25 12.29
C ILE A 787 15.68 5.77 12.46
N ASP A 788 16.04 6.48 11.39
CA ASP A 788 16.29 7.92 11.37
C ASP A 788 17.52 8.31 12.24
N VAL A 789 17.96 9.56 12.15
CA VAL A 789 19.14 10.07 12.86
C VAL A 789 18.74 10.57 14.25
N GLN A 790 19.42 10.04 15.27
CA GLN A 790 19.29 10.46 16.66
C GLN A 790 19.83 11.88 16.88
N LYS A 791 19.20 12.63 17.79
CA LYS A 791 19.60 13.99 18.20
C LYS A 791 19.65 14.10 19.72
N GLY A 792 20.37 15.12 20.19
CA GLY A 792 20.66 15.32 21.61
C GLY A 792 21.68 14.32 22.15
N ASN A 793 21.67 14.14 23.46
CA ASN A 793 22.58 13.26 24.19
C ASN A 793 22.16 11.80 24.05
N ILE A 794 23.02 10.96 23.47
CA ILE A 794 22.72 9.52 23.30
C ILE A 794 23.43 8.73 24.39
N LEU A 795 22.63 8.11 25.27
CA LEU A 795 23.10 7.22 26.32
C LEU A 795 22.95 5.78 25.87
N ARG A 796 24.05 5.14 25.47
CA ARG A 796 24.00 3.76 24.97
C ARG A 796 23.83 2.77 26.12
N ALA A 797 22.85 1.89 26.00
CA ALA A 797 22.60 0.81 26.96
C ALA A 797 23.01 -0.55 26.34
N PRO A 798 23.97 -1.29 26.92
CA PRO A 798 24.29 -2.62 26.44
C PRO A 798 23.09 -3.57 26.64
N CYS A 799 22.76 -4.32 25.59
CA CYS A 799 21.72 -5.33 25.61
C CYS A 799 22.16 -6.54 24.78
N LYS A 800 22.01 -7.75 25.31
CA LYS A 800 22.43 -9.03 24.67
C LYS A 800 21.24 -9.85 24.11
N GLY A 801 20.12 -9.20 23.82
CA GLY A 801 18.90 -9.85 23.31
C GLY A 801 18.72 -9.74 21.79
N SER A 802 17.63 -10.33 21.31
CA SER A 802 17.14 -10.03 19.95
C SER A 802 16.71 -8.57 19.86
N ALA A 803 16.60 -8.04 18.63
CA ALA A 803 16.24 -6.63 18.42
C ALA A 803 14.94 -6.23 19.14
N LEU A 804 13.90 -7.07 19.06
CA LEU A 804 12.63 -6.85 19.76
C LEU A 804 12.76 -6.94 21.28
N GLN A 805 13.58 -7.86 21.81
CA GLN A 805 13.78 -7.93 23.25
C GLN A 805 14.56 -6.72 23.79
N CYS A 806 15.54 -6.22 23.04
CA CYS A 806 16.29 -5.02 23.40
C CYS A 806 15.48 -3.74 23.24
N HIS A 807 14.45 -3.77 22.39
CA HIS A 807 13.49 -2.69 22.26
C HIS A 807 12.54 -2.59 23.47
N SER A 808 12.46 -3.58 24.35
CA SER A 808 11.56 -3.51 25.52
C SER A 808 12.04 -2.47 26.55
N ILE A 809 11.14 -1.57 26.96
CA ILE A 809 11.41 -0.59 28.01
C ILE A 809 11.77 -1.26 29.33
N TYR A 810 11.13 -2.38 29.65
CA TYR A 810 11.33 -3.11 30.90
C TYR A 810 12.70 -3.75 30.97
N ARG A 811 13.22 -4.25 29.84
CA ARG A 811 14.60 -4.76 29.76
C ARG A 811 15.61 -3.62 29.87
N THR A 812 15.34 -2.49 29.23
CA THR A 812 16.19 -1.29 29.33
C THR A 812 16.28 -0.79 30.76
N LEU A 813 15.13 -0.68 31.45
CA LEU A 813 15.04 -0.32 32.86
C LEU A 813 15.74 -1.33 33.77
N TRP A 814 15.53 -2.63 33.55
CA TRP A 814 16.21 -3.67 34.31
C TRP A 814 17.73 -3.59 34.22
N PHE A 815 18.24 -3.35 33.01
CA PHE A 815 19.67 -3.11 32.81
C PHE A 815 20.15 -1.91 33.63
N MET A 816 19.42 -0.78 33.58
CA MET A 816 19.77 0.41 34.36
C MET A 816 19.76 0.13 35.86
N PHE A 817 18.74 -0.57 36.37
CA PHE A 817 18.67 -0.90 37.78
C PHE A 817 19.75 -1.87 38.23
N LYS A 818 20.15 -2.82 37.38
CA LYS A 818 21.26 -3.73 37.66
C LYS A 818 22.59 -2.98 37.77
N GLN A 819 22.80 -1.95 36.95
CA GLN A 819 24.05 -1.18 36.95
C GLN A 819 24.06 -0.06 38.00
N CYS A 820 22.94 0.64 38.17
CA CYS A 820 22.84 1.87 38.95
C CYS A 820 22.11 1.69 40.30
N GLY A 821 21.64 0.48 40.62
CA GLY A 821 20.74 0.24 41.75
C GLY A 821 19.37 0.87 41.54
N SER A 822 18.64 1.15 42.62
CA SER A 822 17.31 1.80 42.53
C SER A 822 17.35 3.21 41.91
N MET A 823 18.54 3.81 41.80
CA MET A 823 18.77 5.20 41.43
C MET A 823 18.04 6.22 42.30
N THR A 824 17.29 5.83 43.32
CA THR A 824 16.66 6.71 44.29
C THR A 824 17.31 6.51 45.65
N ARG A 825 17.02 7.40 46.61
CA ARG A 825 17.50 7.22 47.99
C ARG A 825 16.82 6.06 48.72
N LYS A 826 15.77 5.50 48.13
CA LYS A 826 14.96 4.42 48.70
C LYS A 826 15.17 3.15 47.90
N ASN A 827 14.90 2.01 48.52
CA ASN A 827 14.77 0.77 47.77
C ASN A 827 13.54 0.88 46.86
N LEU A 828 13.71 0.47 45.61
CA LEU A 828 12.62 0.37 44.64
C LEU A 828 12.16 -1.09 44.62
N THR A 829 10.90 -1.34 44.29
CA THR A 829 10.41 -2.72 44.11
C THR A 829 9.77 -2.83 42.74
N VAL A 830 10.16 -3.81 41.94
CA VAL A 830 9.66 -3.98 40.57
C VAL A 830 8.89 -5.28 40.43
N PRO A 831 7.85 -5.37 39.60
CA PRO A 831 7.11 -6.61 39.45
C PRO A 831 8.01 -7.78 39.07
N CYS A 832 7.71 -8.94 39.62
CA CYS A 832 8.32 -10.19 39.21
C CYS A 832 7.94 -10.53 37.76
N GLY A 833 8.85 -11.12 36.99
CA GLY A 833 8.60 -11.46 35.58
C GLY A 833 8.56 -10.27 34.61
N TRP A 834 8.92 -9.07 35.08
CA TRP A 834 8.94 -7.85 34.27
C TRP A 834 9.87 -7.92 33.05
N THR A 835 10.92 -8.73 33.18
CA THR A 835 11.77 -9.23 32.10
C THR A 835 12.17 -10.66 32.44
N ALA A 836 12.55 -11.47 31.45
CA ALA A 836 13.04 -12.83 31.68
C ALA A 836 14.27 -12.89 32.60
N GLU A 837 14.98 -11.76 32.77
CA GLU A 837 16.17 -11.61 33.60
C GLU A 837 15.87 -11.12 35.02
N ALA A 838 14.62 -10.78 35.34
CA ALA A 838 14.19 -10.33 36.67
C ALA A 838 13.63 -11.55 37.41
N PRO A 839 14.47 -12.27 38.20
CA PRO A 839 14.05 -13.50 38.84
C PRO A 839 12.89 -13.22 39.78
N CYS A 840 11.85 -14.06 39.70
CA CYS A 840 10.98 -14.26 40.84
C CYS A 840 11.84 -15.07 41.83
N LEU A 841 11.98 -14.63 43.08
CA LEU A 841 12.41 -15.57 44.10
C LEU A 841 11.36 -16.68 44.08
N ASP A 842 11.78 -17.91 43.74
CA ASP A 842 10.91 -19.08 43.85
C ASP A 842 10.27 -19.00 45.23
N GLN A 843 8.95 -18.91 45.27
CA GLN A 843 8.23 -19.06 46.53
C GLN A 843 8.67 -20.43 47.07
N PRO A 844 9.24 -20.50 48.29
CA PRO A 844 9.76 -21.75 48.83
C PRO A 844 8.71 -22.86 48.89
#